data_AF-A0A3B3C0X8-F1
#
_entry.id   AF-A0A3B3C0X8-F1
#
_cell.length_a   1.000
_cell.length_b   1.000
_cell.length_c   1.000
_cell.angle_alpha   90.00
_cell.angle_beta   90.00
_cell.angle_gamma   90.00
#
_symmetry.space_group_name_H-M   'P 1'
#
loop_
_entity.id
_entity.type
_entity.pdbx_description
1 polymer ?
#
loop_
_entity_poly.entity_id
_entity_poly.type
_entity_poly.pdbx_seq_one_letter_code
_entity_poly.pdbx_strand_id
1 'polypeptide(L)'
;MDLDRVFLQFCLVLSCACCCALAFVEDPSGGGRSDGFCGRILRAQIQGTRKEGHHEFRLKVEGDQENYKPGTTYKVLLLATSPAYFRGFTLIALKEGREGTAPDDYIGQFQIVDEDDTQFMSNCPPAVTESTPRRRTRIQVFWTAPPSGSGCVILKASIVQKRVIFFQDKGSLTVRLCEKEPTHLDATSAPPIECCACGTAKYRLTFYGNWSEKVHPKDYPRRANHWSALIGASHSRNYVLWEYGGYASEGVRQVAEFGSPIKMEGEIRQKGDDVLTVIKTKAQWPAWQPLNLRAAPSAEFSVDRTRHLMSFLTMLGPSPDWNVGLSGEDLCTKDCGWIQRLVADLVPWDAGTDSGVTYESPNKPTIPQDKIRPLSSLDHPQSPFYDPQGGPMTPLARVVVERIARKGEQCNVVPDTIDDIVADIGQEEKEEDDTPETCIYSAWSPWSACSSATCDKGRRMRQRMLKAQLDLSVPCPHTQDFQPCMAPGCSMEEPSTCMMSEWISWSACSVSCGMGMRSRERYVKQYPEDGSLCQLHTEETEKCVVNDECLPSSCVVTEWGEWDPCSVTCGLGMRRRERMVKMPPTDGSMCKVEITEVDKCMMPECHADACVPTPWSEWSECSATCGRGTRTRQRMRKTNQAECREETEQKECRLPECAVDCMVSEWTEWSECNKSCGKGHTIRTRMIKLEPDFGGRACPETIQRKKCKLRKCPGKRKESRGCRSHPWSSWTSCTKPCGGGIQERFKVERKRAKGSCKEQKEVHACNVHPC
;
A
#
# COMPACT_ATOMS: atom_id res chain seq x y z
N MET A 1 -14.86 -71.32 -8.75
CA MET A 1 -15.29 -71.70 -10.10
C MET A 1 -14.24 -71.14 -11.03
N ASP A 2 -13.54 -72.03 -11.73
CA ASP A 2 -12.29 -71.76 -12.44
C ASP A 2 -12.49 -71.29 -13.90
N LEU A 3 -11.35 -71.13 -14.59
CA LEU A 3 -11.12 -70.85 -16.02
C LEU A 3 -11.35 -69.37 -16.44
N ASP A 4 -10.48 -68.75 -17.26
CA ASP A 4 -9.30 -69.28 -17.95
C ASP A 4 -8.29 -68.17 -18.38
N ARG A 5 -6.99 -68.50 -18.44
CA ARG A 5 -5.92 -68.09 -19.41
C ARG A 5 -5.69 -66.60 -19.83
N VAL A 6 -4.47 -66.10 -20.12
CA VAL A 6 -3.06 -66.56 -19.94
C VAL A 6 -2.07 -65.41 -20.33
N PHE A 7 -0.77 -65.59 -20.07
CA PHE A 7 0.45 -64.80 -20.48
C PHE A 7 1.07 -63.76 -19.51
N LEU A 8 2.12 -64.26 -18.83
CA LEU A 8 3.39 -63.69 -18.31
C LEU A 8 3.66 -62.17 -18.46
N GLN A 9 4.17 -61.39 -17.49
CA GLN A 9 4.98 -61.59 -16.25
C GLN A 9 6.53 -61.61 -16.38
N PHE A 10 7.13 -60.44 -16.09
CA PHE A 10 8.35 -60.13 -15.28
C PHE A 10 9.77 -60.69 -15.56
N CYS A 11 10.74 -59.87 -15.08
CA CYS A 11 12.17 -60.12 -14.80
C CYS A 11 13.11 -60.21 -16.01
N LEU A 12 14.38 -59.76 -16.00
CA LEU A 12 15.29 -58.90 -15.21
C LEU A 12 16.71 -59.17 -15.83
N VAL A 13 17.79 -58.55 -15.32
CA VAL A 13 19.23 -58.93 -15.54
C VAL A 13 20.01 -58.31 -16.73
N LEU A 14 20.96 -57.43 -16.34
CA LEU A 14 22.34 -57.18 -16.82
C LEU A 14 22.74 -57.05 -18.32
N SER A 15 23.26 -55.85 -18.63
CA SER A 15 24.60 -55.52 -19.16
C SER A 15 25.16 -56.09 -20.49
N CYS A 16 25.70 -55.12 -21.27
CA CYS A 16 26.99 -55.16 -22.01
C CYS A 16 27.04 -55.74 -23.46
N ALA A 17 27.44 -54.86 -24.40
CA ALA A 17 28.19 -55.12 -25.65
C ALA A 17 27.51 -55.98 -26.75
N CYS A 18 27.79 -55.84 -28.06
CA CYS A 18 28.62 -54.88 -28.80
C CYS A 18 28.15 -54.75 -30.27
N CYS A 19 28.71 -53.77 -30.98
CA CYS A 19 29.02 -53.65 -32.43
C CYS A 19 28.82 -54.89 -33.36
N CYS A 20 28.63 -54.80 -34.68
CA CYS A 20 28.74 -53.72 -35.69
C CYS A 20 28.02 -54.20 -37.00
N ALA A 21 27.97 -53.55 -38.17
CA ALA A 21 28.40 -52.26 -38.75
C ALA A 21 27.34 -51.91 -39.86
N LEU A 22 27.48 -51.11 -40.94
CA LEU A 22 28.52 -50.39 -41.71
C LEU A 22 27.85 -49.13 -42.34
N ALA A 23 28.53 -48.09 -42.85
CA ALA A 23 29.84 -47.49 -42.60
C ALA A 23 30.01 -46.27 -43.52
N PHE A 24 30.64 -45.20 -43.02
CA PHE A 24 31.49 -44.18 -43.71
C PHE A 24 31.88 -43.17 -42.60
N VAL A 25 32.79 -43.52 -41.67
CA VAL A 25 34.26 -43.42 -41.79
C VAL A 25 34.76 -41.96 -41.79
N GLU A 26 35.17 -41.46 -40.61
CA GLU A 26 36.46 -40.80 -40.33
C GLU A 26 36.56 -40.47 -38.81
N ASP A 27 37.63 -40.94 -38.15
CA ASP A 27 37.87 -40.88 -36.68
C ASP A 27 39.29 -41.44 -36.38
N PRO A 28 40.00 -41.16 -35.25
CA PRO A 28 39.84 -40.10 -34.23
C PRO A 28 41.07 -39.14 -34.13
N SER A 29 40.90 -37.98 -33.48
CA SER A 29 41.92 -37.43 -32.54
C SER A 29 41.43 -36.24 -31.70
N GLY A 30 41.51 -36.32 -30.37
CA GLY A 30 41.36 -35.18 -29.45
C GLY A 30 40.27 -35.35 -28.39
N GLY A 31 40.62 -35.84 -27.20
CA GLY A 31 39.66 -36.02 -26.10
C GLY A 31 39.16 -34.69 -25.53
N GLY A 32 37.85 -34.44 -25.65
CA GLY A 32 37.15 -33.35 -24.97
C GLY A 32 36.64 -33.77 -23.59
N ARG A 33 37.11 -33.12 -22.53
CA ARG A 33 36.47 -33.21 -21.21
C ARG A 33 35.08 -32.59 -21.27
N SER A 34 34.16 -33.08 -20.44
CA SER A 34 32.88 -32.40 -20.18
C SER A 34 33.13 -31.03 -19.54
N ASP A 35 32.99 -29.95 -20.31
CA ASP A 35 33.02 -28.59 -19.77
C ASP A 35 31.81 -28.37 -18.86
N GLY A 36 32.09 -28.20 -17.57
CA GLY A 36 31.09 -28.02 -16.53
C GLY A 36 30.36 -26.68 -16.62
N PHE A 37 29.21 -26.62 -15.96
CA PHE A 37 28.39 -25.40 -15.83
C PHE A 37 29.24 -24.24 -15.28
N CYS A 38 29.39 -23.17 -16.06
CA CYS A 38 30.28 -22.03 -15.78
C CYS A 38 31.79 -22.33 -15.65
N GLY A 39 32.26 -23.45 -16.21
CA GLY A 39 33.67 -23.88 -16.18
C GLY A 39 34.64 -22.80 -16.64
N ARG A 40 35.44 -22.27 -15.69
CA ARG A 40 36.48 -21.23 -15.86
C ARG A 40 36.02 -20.02 -16.69
N ILE A 41 35.54 -18.99 -15.99
CA ILE A 41 35.42 -17.61 -16.51
C ILE A 41 36.82 -17.02 -16.79
N LEU A 42 37.48 -17.49 -17.83
CA LEU A 42 38.74 -17.00 -18.39
C LEU A 42 38.53 -16.73 -19.87
N ARG A 43 38.03 -15.53 -20.20
CA ARG A 43 37.63 -15.13 -21.57
C ARG A 43 38.84 -15.05 -22.52
N ALA A 44 39.13 -16.18 -23.18
CA ALA A 44 40.22 -16.44 -24.11
C ALA A 44 41.64 -16.51 -23.49
N GLN A 45 42.15 -17.74 -23.41
CA GLN A 45 43.56 -18.09 -23.22
C GLN A 45 44.43 -17.54 -24.38
N ILE A 46 45.13 -16.41 -24.19
CA ILE A 46 46.33 -16.02 -24.97
C ILE A 46 47.30 -15.22 -24.08
N GLN A 47 48.59 -15.47 -24.29
CA GLN A 47 49.76 -14.82 -23.71
C GLN A 47 49.62 -13.31 -23.44
N GLY A 48 49.47 -12.95 -22.17
CA GLY A 48 49.62 -11.58 -21.65
C GLY A 48 50.14 -11.66 -20.22
N THR A 49 51.16 -10.87 -19.87
CA THR A 49 51.77 -10.92 -18.54
C THR A 49 50.77 -10.48 -17.47
N ARG A 50 50.34 -11.43 -16.64
CA ARG A 50 49.52 -11.21 -15.44
C ARG A 50 50.27 -10.24 -14.52
N LYS A 51 49.75 -9.03 -14.35
CA LYS A 51 50.31 -8.03 -13.44
C LYS A 51 49.56 -8.06 -12.10
N GLU A 52 50.31 -8.14 -11.01
CA GLU A 52 49.77 -8.11 -9.65
C GLU A 52 49.67 -6.67 -9.14
N GLY A 53 48.65 -6.37 -8.31
CA GLY A 53 48.64 -5.14 -7.50
C GLY A 53 48.05 -3.88 -8.16
N HIS A 54 46.86 -3.96 -8.76
CA HIS A 54 46.19 -2.80 -9.36
C HIS A 54 45.20 -2.11 -8.40
N HIS A 55 45.65 -1.05 -7.70
CA HIS A 55 44.81 -0.19 -6.85
C HIS A 55 43.80 0.69 -7.62
N GLU A 56 43.96 0.81 -8.94
CA GLU A 56 43.16 1.68 -9.81
C GLU A 56 41.73 1.18 -10.06
N PHE A 57 41.42 -0.07 -9.68
CA PHE A 57 40.08 -0.63 -9.72
C PHE A 57 39.65 -1.13 -8.34
N ARG A 58 38.38 -0.93 -7.98
CA ARG A 58 37.84 -1.32 -6.68
C ARG A 58 36.40 -1.81 -6.75
N LEU A 59 36.17 -3.02 -6.25
CA LEU A 59 34.86 -3.52 -5.87
C LEU A 59 34.57 -3.02 -4.44
N LYS A 60 33.40 -2.43 -4.22
CA LYS A 60 32.94 -1.93 -2.93
C LYS A 60 31.49 -2.34 -2.71
N VAL A 61 31.17 -2.79 -1.51
CA VAL A 61 29.78 -2.92 -1.05
C VAL A 61 29.42 -1.72 -0.18
N GLU A 62 28.21 -1.21 -0.33
CA GLU A 62 27.67 -0.07 0.43
C GLU A 62 26.94 -0.55 1.70
N GLY A 63 27.11 0.16 2.82
CA GLY A 63 26.70 -0.29 4.16
C GLY A 63 27.89 -0.75 4.99
N ASP A 64 27.77 -1.93 5.60
CA ASP A 64 28.87 -2.69 6.23
C ASP A 64 29.90 -3.12 5.16
N GLN A 65 31.11 -3.52 5.56
CA GLN A 65 32.17 -3.98 4.65
C GLN A 65 32.75 -5.36 4.99
N GLU A 66 32.51 -5.87 6.20
CA GLU A 66 33.01 -7.18 6.64
C GLU A 66 31.87 -8.17 6.84
N ASN A 67 30.66 -7.69 7.13
CA ASN A 67 29.52 -8.54 7.48
C ASN A 67 28.26 -8.24 6.65
N TYR A 68 27.48 -9.27 6.34
CA TYR A 68 26.14 -9.17 5.74
C TYR A 68 25.07 -9.67 6.72
N LYS A 69 23.89 -9.03 6.73
CA LYS A 69 22.70 -9.56 7.38
C LYS A 69 22.00 -10.51 6.40
N PRO A 70 21.63 -11.74 6.79
CA PRO A 70 20.88 -12.66 5.92
C PRO A 70 19.63 -12.03 5.30
N GLY A 71 19.35 -12.39 4.04
CA GLY A 71 18.20 -11.85 3.28
C GLY A 71 18.22 -10.36 2.96
N THR A 72 19.20 -9.59 3.43
CA THR A 72 19.32 -8.15 3.15
C THR A 72 19.94 -7.91 1.77
N THR A 73 19.41 -6.94 1.01
CA THR A 73 19.96 -6.55 -0.30
C THR A 73 20.98 -5.43 -0.16
N TYR A 74 22.17 -5.65 -0.74
CA TYR A 74 23.31 -4.75 -0.71
C TYR A 74 23.62 -4.20 -2.09
N LYS A 75 24.11 -2.96 -2.15
CA LYS A 75 24.57 -2.32 -3.40
C LYS A 75 26.05 -2.60 -3.61
N VAL A 76 26.37 -3.20 -4.75
CA VAL A 76 27.73 -3.56 -5.15
C VAL A 76 28.19 -2.63 -6.27
N LEU A 77 29.27 -1.90 -6.02
CA LEU A 77 29.86 -0.89 -6.89
C LEU A 77 31.23 -1.36 -7.38
N LEU A 78 31.44 -1.38 -8.69
CA LEU A 78 32.75 -1.63 -9.30
C LEU A 78 33.26 -0.34 -9.93
N LEU A 79 34.36 0.18 -9.43
CA LEU A 79 34.88 1.52 -9.71
C LEU A 79 36.26 1.47 -10.37
N ALA A 80 36.56 2.46 -11.20
CA ALA A 80 37.88 2.77 -11.74
C ALA A 80 38.31 4.20 -11.37
N THR A 81 39.53 4.36 -10.89
CA THR A 81 40.11 5.67 -10.57
C THR A 81 40.63 6.35 -11.83
N SER A 82 40.19 7.59 -12.10
CA SER A 82 40.66 8.37 -13.25
C SER A 82 42.20 8.46 -13.28
N PRO A 83 42.88 8.24 -14.43
CA PRO A 83 42.34 8.13 -15.80
C PRO A 83 41.97 6.70 -16.26
N ALA A 84 41.94 5.71 -15.36
CA ALA A 84 41.60 4.33 -15.71
C ALA A 84 40.11 4.16 -16.07
N TYR A 85 39.85 3.21 -16.96
CA TYR A 85 38.51 2.78 -17.37
C TYR A 85 38.52 1.29 -17.71
N PHE A 86 37.36 0.63 -17.67
CA PHE A 86 37.16 -0.73 -18.16
C PHE A 86 36.22 -0.76 -19.36
N ARG A 87 36.23 -1.87 -20.12
CA ARG A 87 35.34 -2.10 -21.29
C ARG A 87 34.38 -3.26 -21.11
N GLY A 88 34.82 -4.26 -20.35
CA GLY A 88 33.99 -5.36 -19.89
C GLY A 88 34.37 -5.73 -18.47
N PHE A 89 33.50 -6.47 -17.81
CA PHE A 89 33.68 -6.98 -16.47
C PHE A 89 32.91 -8.29 -16.29
N THR A 90 33.23 -9.04 -15.24
CA THR A 90 32.38 -10.15 -14.80
C THR A 90 32.35 -10.19 -13.29
N LEU A 91 31.16 -10.16 -12.70
CA LEU A 91 30.92 -10.12 -11.26
C LEU A 91 30.18 -11.39 -10.84
N ILE A 92 30.73 -12.08 -9.84
CA ILE A 92 30.20 -13.33 -9.30
C ILE A 92 30.20 -13.31 -7.77
N ALA A 93 29.33 -14.12 -7.16
CA ALA A 93 29.24 -14.34 -5.73
C ALA A 93 29.40 -15.84 -5.46
N LEU A 94 30.39 -16.21 -4.65
CA LEU A 94 30.76 -17.60 -4.36
C LEU A 94 30.76 -17.88 -2.86
N LYS A 95 30.41 -19.10 -2.47
CA LYS A 95 30.66 -19.61 -1.09
C LYS A 95 32.16 -19.62 -0.81
N GLU A 96 32.56 -19.27 0.41
CA GLU A 96 33.97 -19.32 0.81
C GLU A 96 34.56 -20.74 0.60
N GLY A 97 35.78 -20.79 0.07
CA GLY A 97 36.48 -22.03 -0.29
C GLY A 97 36.04 -22.69 -1.60
N ARG A 98 35.10 -22.12 -2.36
CA ARG A 98 34.67 -22.63 -3.68
C ARG A 98 35.29 -21.86 -4.85
N GLU A 99 35.48 -22.56 -5.97
CA GLU A 99 36.11 -22.00 -7.18
C GLU A 99 35.11 -21.60 -8.29
N GLY A 100 33.81 -21.89 -8.14
CA GLY A 100 32.81 -21.60 -9.17
C GLY A 100 32.85 -22.62 -10.30
N THR A 101 32.85 -23.91 -9.94
CA THR A 101 32.93 -25.05 -10.86
C THR A 101 31.63 -25.84 -10.96
N ALA A 102 30.74 -25.68 -9.97
CA ALA A 102 29.41 -26.24 -9.92
C ALA A 102 28.35 -25.13 -9.71
N PRO A 103 27.08 -25.34 -10.10
CA PRO A 103 26.00 -24.38 -9.86
C PRO A 103 25.87 -24.00 -8.37
N ASP A 104 26.05 -24.97 -7.47
CA ASP A 104 25.90 -24.81 -6.02
C ASP A 104 27.05 -24.05 -5.35
N ASP A 105 28.13 -23.74 -6.07
CA ASP A 105 29.22 -22.90 -5.58
C ASP A 105 28.80 -21.41 -5.53
N TYR A 106 27.82 -21.01 -6.34
CA TYR A 106 27.29 -19.65 -6.41
C TYR A 106 26.26 -19.40 -5.30
N ILE A 107 26.23 -18.17 -4.75
CA ILE A 107 25.37 -17.87 -3.59
C ILE A 107 24.95 -16.39 -3.50
N GLY A 108 23.73 -16.18 -3.01
CA GLY A 108 23.04 -14.89 -3.10
C GLY A 108 22.58 -14.60 -4.53
N GLN A 109 21.77 -13.57 -4.70
CA GLN A 109 21.14 -13.26 -5.99
C GLN A 109 21.49 -11.84 -6.42
N PHE A 110 22.10 -11.69 -7.60
CA PHE A 110 22.28 -10.37 -8.20
C PHE A 110 20.98 -9.87 -8.82
N GLN A 111 20.79 -8.55 -8.80
CA GLN A 111 19.76 -7.84 -9.54
C GLN A 111 20.43 -6.70 -10.32
N ILE A 112 20.07 -6.56 -11.59
CA ILE A 112 20.58 -5.53 -12.49
C ILE A 112 19.90 -4.20 -12.18
N VAL A 113 20.67 -3.12 -12.17
CA VAL A 113 20.18 -1.74 -11.96
C VAL A 113 20.06 -0.99 -13.28
N ASP A 114 20.91 -1.31 -14.24
CA ASP A 114 21.02 -0.64 -15.53
C ASP A 114 21.23 -1.71 -16.61
N GLU A 115 20.17 -2.00 -17.39
CA GLU A 115 20.19 -2.97 -18.48
C GLU A 115 20.94 -2.45 -19.73
N ASP A 116 21.02 -1.11 -19.89
CA ASP A 116 21.78 -0.47 -20.97
C ASP A 116 23.30 -0.63 -20.74
N ASP A 117 23.75 -0.83 -19.50
CA ASP A 117 25.16 -1.03 -19.13
C ASP A 117 25.53 -2.46 -18.66
N THR A 118 24.59 -3.24 -18.11
CA THR A 118 24.85 -4.55 -17.48
C THR A 118 23.80 -5.61 -17.83
N GLN A 119 24.21 -6.89 -17.92
CA GLN A 119 23.34 -8.03 -18.24
C GLN A 119 23.80 -9.31 -17.52
N PHE A 120 22.92 -10.30 -17.37
CA PHE A 120 23.33 -11.64 -16.95
C PHE A 120 24.09 -12.36 -18.08
N MET A 121 25.12 -13.11 -17.71
CA MET A 121 25.97 -13.81 -18.68
C MET A 121 25.24 -15.04 -19.23
N SER A 122 24.96 -15.08 -20.54
CA SER A 122 24.11 -16.10 -21.16
C SER A 122 24.60 -17.54 -21.01
N ASN A 123 25.92 -17.76 -20.90
CA ASN A 123 26.53 -19.07 -20.62
C ASN A 123 26.84 -19.32 -19.13
N CYS A 124 26.44 -18.41 -18.24
CA CYS A 124 26.54 -18.56 -16.78
C CYS A 124 25.53 -17.62 -16.08
N PRO A 125 24.26 -18.03 -15.94
CA PRO A 125 23.20 -17.19 -15.39
C PRO A 125 23.49 -16.48 -14.05
N PRO A 126 24.21 -17.05 -13.05
CA PRO A 126 24.51 -16.34 -11.80
C PRO A 126 25.59 -15.25 -11.90
N ALA A 127 26.20 -15.04 -13.08
CA ALA A 127 27.25 -14.03 -13.28
C ALA A 127 26.71 -12.79 -14.00
N VAL A 128 27.07 -11.59 -13.53
CA VAL A 128 26.72 -10.31 -14.20
C VAL A 128 27.91 -9.81 -15.03
N THR A 129 27.64 -9.25 -16.21
CA THR A 129 28.63 -8.76 -17.16
C THR A 129 28.14 -7.51 -17.90
N GLU A 130 28.95 -6.93 -18.79
CA GLU A 130 28.55 -5.80 -19.63
C GLU A 130 27.50 -6.16 -20.68
N SER A 131 26.52 -5.29 -20.87
CA SER A 131 25.58 -5.32 -22.03
C SER A 131 26.31 -5.00 -23.34
N THR A 132 27.18 -3.97 -23.31
CA THR A 132 27.86 -3.38 -24.46
C THR A 132 29.32 -3.04 -24.14
N PRO A 133 30.29 -3.15 -25.07
CA PRO A 133 31.72 -2.97 -24.80
C PRO A 133 32.18 -1.49 -24.77
N ARG A 134 31.45 -0.64 -24.04
CA ARG A 134 31.71 0.81 -23.88
C ARG A 134 32.76 1.08 -22.79
N ARG A 135 33.42 2.25 -22.83
CA ARG A 135 34.37 2.66 -21.76
C ARG A 135 33.57 3.09 -20.52
N ARG A 136 33.83 2.47 -19.37
CA ARG A 136 33.17 2.75 -18.09
C ARG A 136 34.18 3.03 -16.98
N THR A 137 33.78 3.87 -16.03
CA THR A 137 34.50 4.14 -14.78
C THR A 137 33.75 3.67 -13.54
N ARG A 138 32.46 3.34 -13.67
CA ARG A 138 31.64 2.72 -12.63
C ARG A 138 30.62 1.76 -13.24
N ILE A 139 30.26 0.69 -12.54
CA ILE A 139 28.99 -0.02 -12.69
C ILE A 139 28.40 -0.30 -11.29
N GLN A 140 27.09 -0.52 -11.25
CA GLN A 140 26.33 -0.79 -10.02
C GLN A 140 25.41 -1.99 -10.26
N VAL A 141 25.37 -2.92 -9.31
CA VAL A 141 24.35 -3.97 -9.23
C VAL A 141 23.87 -4.08 -7.79
N PHE A 142 22.70 -4.66 -7.57
CA PHE A 142 22.30 -5.12 -6.24
C PHE A 142 22.65 -6.60 -6.07
N TRP A 143 22.94 -7.00 -4.83
CA TRP A 143 23.19 -8.38 -4.43
C TRP A 143 22.40 -8.67 -3.15
N THR A 144 21.41 -9.55 -3.25
CA THR A 144 20.65 -10.07 -2.10
C THR A 144 21.47 -11.14 -1.40
N ALA A 145 21.76 -10.91 -0.13
CA ALA A 145 22.49 -11.85 0.71
C ALA A 145 21.70 -13.15 0.93
N PRO A 146 22.38 -14.30 1.02
CA PRO A 146 21.72 -15.59 1.23
C PRO A 146 21.04 -15.70 2.61
N PRO A 147 20.19 -16.73 2.83
CA PRO A 147 19.62 -17.03 4.14
C PRO A 147 20.69 -17.37 5.19
N SER A 148 20.29 -17.39 6.46
CA SER A 148 21.17 -17.66 7.60
C SER A 148 21.77 -19.07 7.58
N GLY A 149 22.94 -19.22 8.19
CA GLY A 149 23.74 -20.46 8.14
C GLY A 149 24.50 -20.65 6.82
N SER A 150 24.61 -19.60 5.99
CA SER A 150 25.30 -19.67 4.69
C SER A 150 26.82 -19.43 4.77
N GLY A 151 27.32 -19.00 5.93
CA GLY A 151 28.75 -18.79 6.18
C GLY A 151 29.25 -17.47 5.59
N CYS A 152 30.42 -17.49 4.94
CA CYS A 152 30.97 -16.30 4.28
C CYS A 152 30.87 -16.39 2.75
N VAL A 153 30.55 -15.25 2.13
CA VAL A 153 30.43 -15.07 0.69
C VAL A 153 31.61 -14.24 0.18
N ILE A 154 32.15 -14.64 -0.97
CA ILE A 154 33.21 -13.93 -1.67
C ILE A 154 32.65 -13.38 -2.98
N LEU A 155 32.49 -12.05 -3.04
CA LEU A 155 32.18 -11.32 -4.26
C LEU A 155 33.49 -11.08 -5.03
N LYS A 156 33.59 -11.56 -6.27
CA LYS A 156 34.77 -11.40 -7.13
C LYS A 156 34.41 -10.65 -8.41
N ALA A 157 35.19 -9.61 -8.71
CA ALA A 157 35.11 -8.87 -9.97
C ALA A 157 36.32 -9.12 -10.87
N SER A 158 36.03 -9.44 -12.13
CA SER A 158 36.97 -9.53 -13.24
C SER A 158 36.86 -8.24 -14.06
N ILE A 159 37.98 -7.64 -14.51
CA ILE A 159 37.95 -6.43 -15.34
C ILE A 159 38.69 -6.63 -16.67
N VAL A 160 38.12 -6.14 -17.77
CA VAL A 160 38.75 -6.15 -19.10
C VAL A 160 39.09 -4.73 -19.55
N GLN A 161 40.37 -4.44 -19.76
CA GLN A 161 40.87 -3.16 -20.28
C GLN A 161 41.79 -3.35 -21.48
N LYS A 162 41.56 -2.60 -22.58
CA LYS A 162 42.35 -2.59 -23.83
C LYS A 162 42.35 -3.95 -24.55
N ARG A 163 43.07 -4.95 -24.00
CA ARG A 163 43.13 -6.38 -24.39
C ARG A 163 43.45 -7.31 -23.20
N VAL A 164 43.56 -6.79 -21.98
CA VAL A 164 44.05 -7.50 -20.79
C VAL A 164 42.89 -7.75 -19.83
N ILE A 165 42.86 -8.94 -19.20
CA ILE A 165 41.93 -9.30 -18.15
C ILE A 165 42.65 -9.25 -16.79
N PHE A 166 42.11 -8.48 -15.86
CA PHE A 166 42.54 -8.42 -14.47
C PHE A 166 41.63 -9.33 -13.64
N PHE A 167 42.24 -10.32 -12.98
CA PHE A 167 41.60 -11.24 -12.03
C PHE A 167 42.57 -11.52 -10.87
N GLN A 168 42.17 -11.16 -9.65
CA GLN A 168 42.98 -11.37 -8.44
C GLN A 168 42.10 -11.64 -7.21
N ASP A 169 42.23 -12.84 -6.65
CA ASP A 169 41.34 -13.41 -5.64
C ASP A 169 41.48 -12.83 -4.22
N LYS A 170 42.54 -12.05 -3.98
CA LYS A 170 42.72 -11.20 -2.79
C LYS A 170 43.32 -9.87 -3.25
N GLY A 171 42.59 -8.78 -3.00
CA GLY A 171 42.90 -7.44 -3.51
C GLY A 171 41.63 -6.59 -3.61
N SER A 172 41.73 -5.37 -4.14
CA SER A 172 40.61 -4.41 -4.20
C SER A 172 39.43 -4.84 -5.09
N LEU A 173 39.55 -5.93 -5.86
CA LEU A 173 38.50 -6.48 -6.72
C LEU A 173 37.75 -7.68 -6.12
N THR A 174 38.09 -8.07 -4.89
CA THR A 174 37.41 -9.12 -4.14
C THR A 174 36.93 -8.57 -2.81
N VAL A 175 35.65 -8.79 -2.47
CA VAL A 175 35.08 -8.45 -1.15
C VAL A 175 34.61 -9.72 -0.49
N ARG A 176 35.08 -9.97 0.74
CA ARG A 176 34.62 -11.06 1.60
C ARG A 176 33.62 -10.49 2.59
N LEU A 177 32.41 -11.02 2.61
CA LEU A 177 31.37 -10.69 3.58
C LEU A 177 31.02 -11.97 4.35
N CYS A 178 31.14 -11.96 5.67
CA CYS A 178 30.62 -13.05 6.50
C CYS A 178 29.20 -12.76 6.96
N GLU A 179 28.44 -13.80 7.28
CA GLU A 179 27.19 -13.63 8.00
C GLU A 179 27.46 -12.85 9.30
N LYS A 180 26.73 -11.74 9.50
CA LYS A 180 26.86 -10.92 10.70
C LYS A 180 26.31 -11.73 11.85
N GLU A 181 27.20 -12.31 12.64
CA GLU A 181 26.82 -12.94 13.90
C GLU A 181 25.93 -11.97 14.68
N PRO A 182 24.71 -12.38 15.09
CA PRO A 182 23.92 -11.56 15.98
C PRO A 182 24.78 -11.33 17.23
N THR A 183 24.72 -10.13 17.82
CA THR A 183 25.53 -9.80 19.01
C THR A 183 25.09 -10.64 20.21
N HIS A 184 25.66 -11.83 20.27
CA HIS A 184 25.59 -12.86 21.28
C HIS A 184 27.02 -13.34 21.49
N LEU A 185 27.57 -12.96 22.64
CA LEU A 185 28.61 -13.76 23.26
C LEU A 185 28.08 -15.19 23.43
N ASP A 186 28.99 -16.14 23.20
CA ASP A 186 28.88 -17.58 23.47
C ASP A 186 27.86 -18.39 22.64
N ALA A 187 28.40 -19.13 21.66
CA ALA A 187 27.68 -20.18 20.93
C ALA A 187 28.59 -21.39 20.59
N THR A 188 29.12 -22.06 21.61
CA THR A 188 29.29 -23.52 21.57
C THR A 188 28.55 -24.14 22.74
N SER A 189 27.54 -24.95 22.43
CA SER A 189 26.61 -25.62 23.36
C SER A 189 25.81 -24.73 24.32
N ALA A 190 24.86 -23.97 23.77
CA ALA A 190 23.61 -23.64 24.45
C ALA A 190 22.45 -23.70 23.44
N PRO A 191 21.23 -24.14 23.83
CA PRO A 191 20.04 -23.97 23.01
C PRO A 191 19.76 -22.47 22.77
N PRO A 192 18.93 -22.09 21.77
CA PRO A 192 18.50 -20.70 21.60
C PRO A 192 17.98 -20.19 22.94
N ILE A 193 18.43 -19.00 23.36
CA ILE A 193 18.11 -18.46 24.69
C ILE A 193 16.60 -18.24 24.75
N GLU A 194 15.92 -19.18 25.40
CA GLU A 194 14.53 -19.07 25.79
C GLU A 194 14.42 -17.85 26.71
N CYS A 195 13.31 -17.12 26.61
CA CYS A 195 13.06 -16.00 27.50
C CYS A 195 13.14 -16.49 28.95
N CYS A 196 14.07 -15.95 29.72
CA CYS A 196 14.26 -16.31 31.12
C CYS A 196 13.50 -15.40 32.10
N ALA A 197 12.80 -14.38 31.59
CA ALA A 197 12.01 -13.47 32.41
C ALA A 197 10.83 -14.16 33.09
N CYS A 198 10.51 -13.68 34.29
CA CYS A 198 9.47 -14.21 35.16
C CYS A 198 8.25 -13.29 35.23
N GLY A 199 7.14 -13.85 35.71
CA GLY A 199 5.84 -13.18 35.74
C GLY A 199 5.34 -12.83 34.33
N THR A 200 4.55 -11.77 34.26
CA THR A 200 4.08 -11.16 33.01
C THR A 200 4.36 -9.67 33.01
N ALA A 201 4.49 -9.08 31.82
CA ALA A 201 4.60 -7.63 31.66
C ALA A 201 3.48 -7.11 30.76
N LYS A 202 2.91 -5.98 31.15
CA LYS A 202 1.89 -5.26 30.40
C LYS A 202 2.52 -4.05 29.74
N TYR A 203 2.22 -3.86 28.47
CA TYR A 203 2.77 -2.81 27.61
C TYR A 203 1.67 -1.97 27.00
N ARG A 204 2.00 -0.71 26.69
CA ARG A 204 1.20 0.18 25.85
C ARG A 204 1.93 0.41 24.54
N LEU A 205 1.37 -0.10 23.45
CA LEU A 205 1.77 0.25 22.09
C LEU A 205 1.08 1.56 21.71
N THR A 206 1.83 2.54 21.22
CA THR A 206 1.32 3.81 20.68
C THR A 206 1.87 4.03 19.27
N PHE A 207 0.97 4.25 18.31
CA PHE A 207 1.32 4.41 16.90
C PHE A 207 1.20 5.88 16.46
N TYR A 208 2.32 6.44 16.00
CA TYR A 208 2.43 7.80 15.50
C TYR A 208 2.61 7.79 13.98
N GLY A 209 1.52 8.00 13.24
CA GLY A 209 1.60 8.23 11.80
C GLY A 209 2.29 9.57 11.50
N ASN A 210 3.41 9.53 10.77
CA ASN A 210 4.17 10.70 10.30
C ASN A 210 3.91 11.01 8.80
N TRP A 211 3.30 10.08 8.07
CA TRP A 211 2.89 10.24 6.68
C TRP A 211 1.89 11.40 6.53
N SER A 212 2.35 12.47 5.91
CA SER A 212 1.58 13.70 5.69
C SER A 212 2.08 14.39 4.43
N GLU A 213 1.25 15.21 3.79
CA GLU A 213 1.62 15.96 2.57
C GLU A 213 2.91 16.78 2.73
N LYS A 214 3.18 17.27 3.95
CA LYS A 214 4.40 18.05 4.25
C LYS A 214 5.68 17.19 4.22
N VAL A 215 5.59 15.92 4.61
CA VAL A 215 6.74 15.00 4.74
C VAL A 215 6.88 14.14 3.48
N HIS A 216 5.76 13.74 2.87
CA HIS A 216 5.68 12.90 1.68
C HIS A 216 4.78 13.59 0.63
N PRO A 217 5.24 14.67 -0.02
CA PRO A 217 4.40 15.51 -0.89
C PRO A 217 4.04 14.89 -2.25
N LYS A 218 4.85 13.93 -2.74
CA LYS A 218 4.65 13.32 -4.05
C LYS A 218 3.38 12.47 -4.05
N ASP A 219 2.44 12.84 -4.91
CA ASP A 219 1.15 12.16 -5.15
C ASP A 219 0.29 11.94 -3.89
N TYR A 220 0.47 12.75 -2.84
CA TYR A 220 -0.22 12.56 -1.56
C TYR A 220 -1.77 12.60 -1.69
N PRO A 221 -2.50 11.55 -1.26
CA PRO A 221 -3.94 11.42 -1.49
C PRO A 221 -4.75 12.29 -0.50
N ARG A 222 -4.82 13.60 -0.77
CA ARG A 222 -5.38 14.64 0.12
C ARG A 222 -6.77 14.34 0.70
N ARG A 223 -7.63 13.62 -0.04
CA ARG A 223 -9.01 13.30 0.36
C ARG A 223 -9.18 11.90 0.98
N ALA A 224 -8.32 10.96 0.63
CA ALA A 224 -8.46 9.55 0.99
C ALA A 224 -7.40 9.04 1.99
N ASN A 225 -6.37 9.84 2.30
CA ASN A 225 -5.29 9.45 3.21
C ASN A 225 -5.81 8.98 4.59
N HIS A 226 -5.49 7.75 4.96
CA HIS A 226 -5.81 7.13 6.24
C HIS A 226 -4.80 6.05 6.63
N TRP A 227 -4.84 5.64 7.90
CA TRP A 227 -4.29 4.36 8.35
C TRP A 227 -5.46 3.42 8.66
N SER A 228 -5.37 2.14 8.30
CA SER A 228 -6.37 1.15 8.73
C SER A 228 -6.36 0.97 10.24
N ALA A 229 -7.34 0.22 10.77
CA ALA A 229 -7.19 -0.33 12.11
C ALA A 229 -5.88 -1.13 12.19
N LEU A 230 -5.08 -0.89 13.23
CA LEU A 230 -3.90 -1.70 13.53
C LEU A 230 -4.39 -3.03 14.10
N ILE A 231 -3.85 -4.13 13.58
CA ILE A 231 -4.10 -5.49 14.06
C ILE A 231 -2.78 -6.20 14.32
N GLY A 232 -2.68 -6.93 15.41
CA GLY A 232 -1.47 -7.63 15.82
C GLY A 232 -1.70 -8.58 16.99
N ALA A 233 -0.63 -9.13 17.52
CA ALA A 233 -0.65 -10.05 18.65
C ALA A 233 0.64 -9.98 19.48
N SER A 234 0.55 -10.29 20.77
CA SER A 234 1.64 -10.91 21.51
C SER A 234 1.57 -12.43 21.36
N HIS A 235 2.69 -13.07 21.01
CA HIS A 235 2.70 -14.46 20.58
C HIS A 235 4.03 -15.18 20.84
N SER A 236 4.02 -16.51 20.68
CA SER A 236 5.19 -17.39 20.78
C SER A 236 6.01 -17.38 19.49
N ARG A 237 7.20 -18.00 19.53
CA ARG A 237 8.05 -18.23 18.34
C ARG A 237 7.42 -19.18 17.30
N ASN A 238 6.35 -19.91 17.64
CA ASN A 238 5.67 -20.84 16.72
C ASN A 238 4.72 -20.14 15.74
N TYR A 239 4.32 -18.90 16.06
CA TYR A 239 3.45 -18.10 15.20
C TYR A 239 4.21 -16.96 14.55
N VAL A 240 4.09 -16.85 13.23
CA VAL A 240 4.55 -15.72 12.43
C VAL A 240 3.33 -15.00 11.88
N LEU A 241 3.18 -13.73 12.25
CA LEU A 241 2.06 -12.88 11.81
C LEU A 241 2.22 -12.49 10.33
N TRP A 242 3.42 -12.04 9.98
CA TRP A 242 3.96 -11.75 8.65
C TRP A 242 5.48 -11.66 8.82
N GLU A 243 6.28 -11.85 7.77
CA GLU A 243 7.74 -11.67 7.82
C GLU A 243 8.31 -11.28 6.44
N TYR A 244 9.46 -10.60 6.41
CA TYR A 244 10.14 -10.29 5.15
C TYR A 244 10.64 -11.56 4.47
N GLY A 245 10.36 -11.69 3.17
CA GLY A 245 10.66 -12.90 2.39
C GLY A 245 9.64 -14.04 2.57
N GLY A 246 8.67 -13.89 3.48
CA GLY A 246 7.47 -14.73 3.57
C GLY A 246 6.40 -14.35 2.55
N TYR A 247 5.27 -15.04 2.58
CA TYR A 247 4.08 -14.72 1.78
C TYR A 247 2.97 -14.19 2.71
N ALA A 248 2.22 -13.18 2.27
CA ALA A 248 1.08 -12.68 3.02
C ALA A 248 -0.03 -13.74 3.11
N SER A 249 -0.56 -13.97 4.33
CA SER A 249 -1.78 -14.78 4.51
C SER A 249 -3.00 -14.06 3.92
N GLU A 250 -4.14 -14.76 3.83
CA GLU A 250 -5.39 -14.11 3.43
C GLU A 250 -5.79 -13.01 4.44
N GLY A 251 -5.52 -13.18 5.73
CA GLY A 251 -5.66 -12.12 6.74
C GLY A 251 -4.79 -10.90 6.46
N VAL A 252 -3.49 -11.09 6.18
CA VAL A 252 -2.56 -10.00 5.85
C VAL A 252 -3.00 -9.30 4.57
N ARG A 253 -3.41 -10.06 3.55
CA ARG A 253 -3.94 -9.54 2.28
C ARG A 253 -5.19 -8.68 2.46
N GLN A 254 -6.14 -9.11 3.28
CA GLN A 254 -7.37 -8.36 3.57
C GLN A 254 -7.09 -7.04 4.32
N VAL A 255 -6.03 -6.99 5.12
CA VAL A 255 -5.53 -5.72 5.67
C VAL A 255 -4.86 -4.89 4.57
N ALA A 256 -3.97 -5.48 3.78
CA ALA A 256 -3.19 -4.80 2.74
C ALA A 256 -4.03 -4.13 1.64
N GLU A 257 -5.04 -4.83 1.11
CA GLU A 257 -5.85 -4.36 -0.04
C GLU A 257 -7.10 -3.55 0.39
N PHE A 258 -7.63 -3.80 1.59
CA PHE A 258 -8.94 -3.26 2.02
C PHE A 258 -8.94 -2.60 3.41
N GLY A 259 -7.82 -2.60 4.13
CA GLY A 259 -7.75 -2.11 5.52
C GLY A 259 -8.62 -2.90 6.51
N SER A 260 -9.02 -4.13 6.17
CA SER A 260 -10.00 -4.92 6.93
C SER A 260 -9.32 -5.90 7.90
N PRO A 261 -9.35 -5.65 9.23
CA PRO A 261 -8.70 -6.53 10.21
C PRO A 261 -9.48 -7.82 10.50
N ILE A 262 -10.72 -7.96 10.00
CA ILE A 262 -11.67 -9.01 10.43
C ILE A 262 -11.11 -10.42 10.17
N LYS A 263 -10.58 -10.63 8.97
CA LYS A 263 -9.98 -11.92 8.58
C LYS A 263 -8.71 -12.21 9.39
N MET A 264 -7.87 -11.19 9.59
CA MET A 264 -6.62 -11.30 10.33
C MET A 264 -6.85 -11.60 11.82
N GLU A 265 -7.82 -10.96 12.45
CA GLU A 265 -8.23 -11.27 13.83
C GLU A 265 -8.73 -12.71 13.96
N GLY A 266 -9.48 -13.21 12.97
CA GLY A 266 -9.88 -14.61 12.90
C GLY A 266 -8.69 -15.58 12.82
N GLU A 267 -7.67 -15.26 12.03
CA GLU A 267 -6.44 -16.06 11.90
C GLU A 267 -5.59 -16.03 13.19
N ILE A 268 -5.49 -14.88 13.85
CA ILE A 268 -4.79 -14.74 15.15
C ILE A 268 -5.50 -15.57 16.23
N ARG A 269 -6.82 -15.41 16.39
CA ARG A 269 -7.58 -16.13 17.43
C ARG A 269 -7.59 -17.65 17.21
N GLN A 270 -7.43 -18.13 15.97
CA GLN A 270 -7.27 -19.55 15.66
C GLN A 270 -5.94 -20.16 16.14
N LYS A 271 -4.94 -19.35 16.53
CA LYS A 271 -3.66 -19.86 17.07
C LYS A 271 -3.72 -20.26 18.54
N GLY A 272 -4.81 -19.96 19.24
CA GLY A 272 -5.04 -20.41 20.61
C GLY A 272 -3.88 -20.07 21.54
N ASP A 273 -3.29 -21.09 22.17
CA ASP A 273 -2.24 -20.96 23.19
C ASP A 273 -0.93 -20.33 22.69
N ASP A 274 -0.68 -20.25 21.39
CA ASP A 274 0.48 -19.53 20.83
C ASP A 274 0.32 -17.99 20.87
N VAL A 275 -0.88 -17.47 21.21
CA VAL A 275 -1.18 -16.03 21.33
C VAL A 275 -1.60 -15.71 22.77
N LEU A 276 -1.23 -14.52 23.28
CA LEU A 276 -1.64 -14.05 24.62
C LEU A 276 -2.63 -12.89 24.55
N THR A 277 -2.38 -11.89 23.69
CA THR A 277 -3.28 -10.74 23.53
C THR A 277 -3.40 -10.35 22.06
N VAL A 278 -4.62 -10.12 21.59
CA VAL A 278 -4.89 -9.54 20.26
C VAL A 278 -4.78 -8.02 20.37
N ILE A 279 -3.83 -7.43 19.65
CA ILE A 279 -3.54 -5.99 19.66
C ILE A 279 -4.43 -5.32 18.61
N LYS A 280 -5.29 -4.38 19.02
CA LYS A 280 -6.23 -3.68 18.12
C LYS A 280 -6.26 -2.19 18.43
N THR A 281 -6.14 -1.33 17.40
CA THR A 281 -6.41 0.10 17.53
C THR A 281 -7.46 0.59 16.53
N LYS A 282 -8.00 1.79 16.76
CA LYS A 282 -8.90 2.47 15.81
C LYS A 282 -8.12 2.95 14.59
N ALA A 283 -8.75 2.86 13.41
CA ALA A 283 -8.26 3.47 12.17
C ALA A 283 -8.11 5.00 12.31
N GLN A 284 -7.23 5.59 11.50
CA GLN A 284 -6.96 7.03 11.53
C GLN A 284 -7.39 7.72 10.25
N TRP A 285 -8.44 8.54 10.32
CA TRP A 285 -8.95 9.38 9.23
C TRP A 285 -8.97 10.85 9.68
N PRO A 286 -8.30 11.79 8.98
CA PRO A 286 -7.25 11.55 7.97
C PRO A 286 -6.02 10.87 8.58
N ALA A 287 -5.04 10.44 7.78
CA ALA A 287 -3.85 9.73 8.26
C ALA A 287 -3.07 10.50 9.34
N TRP A 288 -2.82 11.79 9.09
CA TRP A 288 -2.07 12.67 10.00
C TRP A 288 -2.95 13.74 10.65
N GLN A 289 -2.74 13.94 11.95
CA GLN A 289 -3.24 15.06 12.76
C GLN A 289 -2.20 15.36 13.84
N PRO A 290 -2.03 16.62 14.27
CA PRO A 290 -1.15 16.94 15.38
C PRO A 290 -1.76 16.45 16.71
N LEU A 291 -0.91 16.10 17.68
CA LEU A 291 -1.31 15.40 18.90
C LEU A 291 -2.30 16.17 19.80
N ASN A 292 -2.38 17.50 19.65
CA ASN A 292 -3.34 18.36 20.34
C ASN A 292 -4.76 18.30 19.74
N LEU A 293 -4.92 17.82 18.50
CA LEU A 293 -6.22 17.62 17.85
C LEU A 293 -6.67 16.15 17.89
N ARG A 294 -5.73 15.20 17.84
CA ARG A 294 -6.04 13.77 17.95
C ARG A 294 -4.92 13.03 18.67
N ALA A 295 -5.27 12.35 19.75
CA ALA A 295 -4.35 11.43 20.42
C ALA A 295 -3.87 10.33 19.46
N ALA A 296 -2.60 9.95 19.60
CA ALA A 296 -2.06 8.81 18.87
C ALA A 296 -2.81 7.53 19.30
N PRO A 297 -3.29 6.67 18.37
CA PRO A 297 -3.96 5.43 18.70
C PRO A 297 -3.01 4.53 19.50
N SER A 298 -3.53 3.98 20.59
CA SER A 298 -2.80 3.07 21.46
C SER A 298 -3.63 1.85 21.81
N ALA A 299 -2.92 0.77 22.13
CA ALA A 299 -3.48 -0.49 22.62
C ALA A 299 -2.60 -0.99 23.78
N GLU A 300 -3.23 -1.65 24.74
CA GLU A 300 -2.51 -2.33 25.82
C GLU A 300 -2.49 -3.83 25.55
N PHE A 301 -1.36 -4.47 25.84
CA PHE A 301 -1.18 -5.91 25.63
C PHE A 301 -0.24 -6.50 26.67
N SER A 302 -0.39 -7.80 26.92
CA SER A 302 0.46 -8.52 27.87
C SER A 302 1.41 -9.46 27.15
N VAL A 303 2.59 -9.66 27.72
CA VAL A 303 3.55 -10.71 27.35
C VAL A 303 3.86 -11.57 28.57
N ASP A 304 4.20 -12.83 28.30
CA ASP A 304 4.71 -13.78 29.29
C ASP A 304 5.92 -14.53 28.72
N ARG A 305 6.52 -15.40 29.54
CA ARG A 305 7.75 -16.11 29.20
C ARG A 305 7.68 -16.92 27.89
N THR A 306 6.52 -17.43 27.48
CA THR A 306 6.39 -18.21 26.22
C THR A 306 5.92 -17.35 25.05
N ARG A 307 5.19 -16.27 25.34
CA ARG A 307 4.57 -15.35 24.36
C ARG A 307 5.16 -13.95 24.53
N HIS A 308 6.48 -13.92 24.42
CA HIS A 308 7.31 -12.73 24.63
C HIS A 308 7.59 -11.94 23.35
N LEU A 309 7.14 -12.43 22.18
CA LEU A 309 7.21 -11.70 20.91
C LEU A 309 5.97 -10.84 20.68
N MET A 310 6.13 -9.78 19.91
CA MET A 310 5.04 -8.92 19.47
C MET A 310 5.16 -8.63 17.96
N SER A 311 4.02 -8.74 17.26
CA SER A 311 3.88 -8.38 15.85
C SER A 311 2.61 -7.59 15.61
N PHE A 312 2.62 -6.68 14.64
CA PHE A 312 1.42 -5.99 14.15
C PHE A 312 1.58 -5.51 12.71
N LEU A 313 0.46 -5.14 12.08
CA LEU A 313 0.42 -4.41 10.83
C LEU A 313 -0.72 -3.38 10.81
N THR A 314 -0.56 -2.34 9.98
CA THR A 314 -1.61 -1.40 9.57
C THR A 314 -1.35 -0.95 8.13
N MET A 315 -2.42 -0.87 7.34
CA MET A 315 -2.37 -0.49 5.93
C MET A 315 -2.22 1.02 5.78
N LEU A 316 -1.35 1.41 4.86
CA LEU A 316 -1.23 2.76 4.34
C LEU A 316 -2.33 3.01 3.30
N GLY A 317 -3.33 3.83 3.61
CA GLY A 317 -4.52 3.96 2.77
C GLY A 317 -4.67 5.31 2.08
N PRO A 318 -5.06 5.38 0.79
CA PRO A 318 -5.09 4.28 -0.17
C PRO A 318 -3.68 3.84 -0.58
N SER A 319 -3.53 2.55 -0.87
CA SER A 319 -2.38 1.97 -1.56
C SER A 319 -2.83 0.68 -2.27
N PRO A 320 -1.99 0.08 -3.13
CA PRO A 320 -2.27 -1.21 -3.74
C PRO A 320 -2.35 -2.32 -2.68
N ASP A 321 -1.29 -2.48 -1.90
CA ASP A 321 -1.15 -3.53 -0.87
C ASP A 321 -0.11 -3.16 0.23
N TRP A 322 0.10 -1.85 0.48
CA TRP A 322 1.21 -1.37 1.30
C TRP A 322 0.85 -1.24 2.78
N ASN A 323 1.71 -1.78 3.64
CA ASN A 323 1.54 -1.78 5.10
C ASN A 323 2.76 -1.21 5.82
N VAL A 324 2.61 -0.88 7.10
CA VAL A 324 3.72 -0.73 8.07
C VAL A 324 3.47 -1.64 9.26
N GLY A 325 4.53 -2.05 9.96
CA GLY A 325 4.40 -2.88 11.15
C GLY A 325 5.74 -3.31 11.75
N LEU A 326 5.67 -4.06 12.85
CA LEU A 326 6.79 -4.87 13.36
C LEU A 326 6.42 -6.36 13.30
N SER A 327 7.44 -7.21 13.19
CA SER A 327 7.33 -8.67 13.07
C SER A 327 8.32 -9.33 14.03
N GLY A 328 7.81 -10.16 14.94
CA GLY A 328 8.61 -11.00 15.82
C GLY A 328 9.50 -10.24 16.81
N GLU A 329 9.08 -9.04 17.23
CA GLU A 329 9.87 -8.17 18.10
C GLU A 329 9.92 -8.74 19.53
N ASP A 330 11.12 -8.97 20.05
CA ASP A 330 11.33 -9.68 21.31
C ASP A 330 11.36 -8.70 22.50
N LEU A 331 10.37 -8.78 23.40
CA LEU A 331 10.26 -7.89 24.56
C LEU A 331 10.96 -8.42 25.82
N CYS A 332 11.57 -9.61 25.73
CA CYS A 332 12.33 -10.23 26.82
C CYS A 332 13.80 -9.84 26.76
N THR A 333 14.40 -9.47 27.90
CA THR A 333 15.82 -9.13 27.97
C THR A 333 16.69 -10.33 28.31
N LYS A 334 17.98 -10.28 27.95
CA LYS A 334 18.96 -11.30 28.34
C LYS A 334 19.18 -11.38 29.86
N ASP A 335 18.87 -10.29 30.56
CA ASP A 335 18.98 -10.16 32.02
C ASP A 335 17.75 -10.68 32.77
N CYS A 336 16.93 -11.52 32.12
CA CYS A 336 15.69 -12.11 32.65
C CYS A 336 14.65 -11.06 33.11
N GLY A 337 14.56 -9.95 32.37
CA GLY A 337 13.59 -8.89 32.58
C GLY A 337 12.79 -8.55 31.33
N TRP A 338 12.08 -7.43 31.40
CA TRP A 338 11.16 -6.94 30.38
C TRP A 338 11.60 -5.56 29.90
N ILE A 339 11.75 -5.36 28.58
CA ILE A 339 12.20 -4.08 28.00
C ILE A 339 11.34 -2.92 28.51
N GLN A 340 11.94 -1.87 29.10
CA GLN A 340 11.15 -0.75 29.61
C GLN A 340 10.53 0.11 28.48
N ARG A 341 11.27 0.31 27.38
CA ARG A 341 10.85 1.14 26.25
C ARG A 341 11.51 0.72 24.94
N LEU A 342 10.69 0.49 23.91
CA LEU A 342 11.10 0.32 22.53
C LEU A 342 10.56 1.48 21.69
N VAL A 343 11.40 2.03 20.81
CA VAL A 343 11.03 3.04 19.82
C VAL A 343 11.54 2.60 18.45
N ALA A 344 10.65 2.41 17.49
CA ALA A 344 11.00 2.00 16.13
C ALA A 344 10.37 2.92 15.08
N ASP A 345 11.19 3.36 14.14
CA ASP A 345 10.76 4.09 12.94
C ASP A 345 10.38 3.09 11.84
N LEU A 346 9.20 3.27 11.25
CA LEU A 346 8.59 2.32 10.33
C LEU A 346 8.62 2.85 8.89
N VAL A 347 9.10 1.99 7.99
CA VAL A 347 9.01 2.15 6.53
C VAL A 347 7.95 1.21 5.97
N PRO A 348 7.27 1.60 4.88
CA PRO A 348 6.25 0.77 4.26
C PRO A 348 6.86 -0.46 3.57
N TRP A 349 6.08 -1.52 3.56
CA TRP A 349 6.37 -2.77 2.89
C TRP A 349 5.18 -3.22 2.03
N ASP A 350 5.52 -3.91 0.96
CA ASP A 350 4.67 -4.42 -0.11
C ASP A 350 4.29 -5.87 0.27
N ALA A 351 3.00 -6.20 0.19
CA ALA A 351 2.47 -7.50 0.60
C ALA A 351 2.59 -8.59 -0.50
N GLY A 352 2.95 -8.19 -1.73
CA GLY A 352 3.09 -9.07 -2.88
C GLY A 352 1.77 -9.53 -3.49
N THR A 353 0.66 -8.82 -3.25
CA THR A 353 -0.70 -9.21 -3.69
C THR A 353 -1.31 -8.28 -4.73
N ASP A 354 -0.91 -7.00 -4.81
CA ASP A 354 -1.33 -6.07 -5.88
C ASP A 354 -0.14 -5.32 -6.52
N SER A 355 -0.06 -5.36 -7.85
CA SER A 355 1.02 -4.79 -8.67
C SER A 355 0.82 -3.31 -9.03
N GLY A 356 0.02 -2.56 -8.25
CA GLY A 356 -0.10 -1.11 -8.36
C GLY A 356 1.20 -0.37 -8.01
N VAL A 357 1.41 0.82 -8.57
CA VAL A 357 2.70 1.55 -8.47
C VAL A 357 2.62 2.87 -7.72
N THR A 358 1.42 3.36 -7.44
CA THR A 358 1.13 4.59 -6.67
C THR A 358 -0.13 4.43 -5.83
N TYR A 359 -0.38 5.33 -4.87
CA TYR A 359 -1.44 5.23 -3.86
C TYR A 359 -2.83 4.92 -4.43
N GLU A 360 -3.23 5.60 -5.50
CA GLU A 360 -4.56 5.49 -6.13
C GLU A 360 -4.52 4.68 -7.45
N SER A 361 -3.64 3.67 -7.52
CA SER A 361 -3.59 2.74 -8.67
C SER A 361 -4.87 1.90 -8.74
N PRO A 362 -5.40 1.60 -9.94
CA PRO A 362 -6.42 0.56 -10.10
C PRO A 362 -5.86 -0.80 -9.69
N ASN A 363 -6.64 -1.59 -8.96
CA ASN A 363 -6.27 -2.93 -8.51
C ASN A 363 -5.77 -3.80 -9.68
N LYS A 364 -4.60 -4.41 -9.50
CA LYS A 364 -3.91 -5.25 -10.48
C LYS A 364 -3.29 -6.44 -9.74
N PRO A 365 -4.03 -7.54 -9.52
CA PRO A 365 -3.56 -8.67 -8.73
C PRO A 365 -2.21 -9.25 -9.19
N THR A 366 -1.31 -9.45 -8.23
CA THR A 366 0.02 -10.06 -8.44
C THR A 366 -0.13 -11.58 -8.50
N ILE A 367 0.18 -12.17 -9.67
CA ILE A 367 -0.02 -13.61 -9.95
C ILE A 367 1.24 -14.18 -10.65
N PRO A 368 1.96 -15.15 -10.05
CA PRO A 368 1.77 -15.67 -8.69
C PRO A 368 2.00 -14.58 -7.63
N GLN A 369 1.53 -14.80 -6.42
CA GLN A 369 1.78 -13.91 -5.28
C GLN A 369 3.30 -13.76 -5.06
N ASP A 370 3.76 -12.53 -4.88
CA ASP A 370 5.15 -12.22 -4.55
C ASP A 370 5.41 -12.27 -3.04
N LYS A 371 6.69 -12.19 -2.66
CA LYS A 371 7.13 -12.22 -1.26
C LYS A 371 7.08 -10.82 -0.64
N ILE A 372 6.71 -10.76 0.64
CA ILE A 372 6.69 -9.52 1.42
C ILE A 372 8.09 -8.89 1.43
N ARG A 373 8.17 -7.62 1.05
CA ARG A 373 9.43 -6.87 0.90
C ARG A 373 9.27 -5.43 1.39
N PRO A 374 10.32 -4.78 1.93
CA PRO A 374 10.27 -3.33 2.15
C PRO A 374 10.18 -2.60 0.79
N LEU A 375 9.45 -1.49 0.76
CA LEU A 375 9.51 -0.57 -0.38
C LEU A 375 10.87 0.14 -0.42
N SER A 376 11.32 0.49 -1.62
CA SER A 376 12.55 1.25 -1.85
C SER A 376 12.28 2.54 -2.61
N SER A 377 13.14 3.53 -2.40
CA SER A 377 13.15 4.80 -3.14
C SER A 377 13.52 4.65 -4.62
N LEU A 378 13.78 3.42 -5.10
CA LEU A 378 14.08 3.11 -6.49
C LEU A 378 13.09 2.14 -7.15
N ASP A 379 12.03 1.72 -6.46
CA ASP A 379 11.12 0.64 -6.93
C ASP A 379 10.48 0.93 -8.29
N HIS A 380 9.93 2.13 -8.49
CA HIS A 380 9.31 2.52 -9.76
C HIS A 380 9.26 4.05 -9.90
N PRO A 381 9.52 4.65 -11.08
CA PRO A 381 9.51 6.11 -11.23
C PRO A 381 8.20 6.82 -10.82
N GLN A 382 7.07 6.12 -10.98
CA GLN A 382 5.74 6.60 -10.56
C GLN A 382 5.42 6.33 -9.08
N SER A 383 6.30 5.65 -8.33
CA SER A 383 6.11 5.47 -6.88
C SER A 383 6.20 6.82 -6.16
N PRO A 384 5.30 7.11 -5.21
CA PRO A 384 5.36 8.34 -4.41
C PRO A 384 6.62 8.42 -3.55
N PHE A 385 7.32 7.29 -3.33
CA PHE A 385 8.57 7.22 -2.58
C PHE A 385 9.82 7.30 -3.48
N TYR A 386 9.66 7.37 -4.81
CA TYR A 386 10.78 7.33 -5.73
C TYR A 386 11.62 8.60 -5.71
N ASP A 387 12.92 8.43 -5.42
CA ASP A 387 13.96 9.43 -5.50
C ASP A 387 15.02 8.96 -6.52
N PRO A 388 15.27 9.71 -7.63
CA PRO A 388 16.26 9.33 -8.63
C PRO A 388 17.72 9.34 -8.12
N GLN A 389 18.01 9.91 -6.95
CA GLN A 389 19.31 9.81 -6.30
C GLN A 389 19.45 8.51 -5.46
N GLY A 390 18.32 7.90 -5.12
CA GLY A 390 18.21 6.83 -4.13
C GLY A 390 18.55 7.29 -2.71
N GLY A 391 18.24 6.45 -1.73
CA GLY A 391 18.53 6.73 -0.32
C GLY A 391 17.54 6.06 0.63
N PRO A 392 17.79 6.13 1.95
CA PRO A 392 16.85 5.62 2.94
C PRO A 392 15.53 6.41 2.87
N MET A 393 14.40 5.71 2.78
CA MET A 393 13.09 6.36 2.79
C MET A 393 12.81 7.03 4.14
N THR A 394 12.30 8.26 4.11
CA THR A 394 11.80 8.96 5.30
C THR A 394 10.69 8.13 5.95
N PRO A 395 10.80 7.74 7.25
CA PRO A 395 9.81 6.91 7.93
C PRO A 395 8.39 7.47 7.85
N LEU A 396 7.43 6.59 7.58
CA LEU A 396 6.01 6.95 7.45
C LEU A 396 5.27 6.90 8.80
N ALA A 397 5.80 6.15 9.76
CA ALA A 397 5.27 6.11 11.12
C ALA A 397 6.39 5.85 12.13
N ARG A 398 6.09 6.07 13.40
CA ARG A 398 6.90 5.66 14.54
C ARG A 398 6.01 4.90 15.51
N VAL A 399 6.48 3.76 16.00
CA VAL A 399 5.83 3.05 17.10
C VAL A 399 6.65 3.23 18.37
N VAL A 400 5.95 3.44 19.49
CA VAL A 400 6.52 3.46 20.83
C VAL A 400 5.81 2.39 21.63
N VAL A 401 6.57 1.48 22.24
CA VAL A 401 6.06 0.40 23.09
C VAL A 401 6.69 0.60 24.46
N GLU A 402 5.87 0.95 25.45
CA GLU A 402 6.29 1.30 26.80
C GLU A 402 5.73 0.29 27.79
N ARG A 403 6.56 -0.23 28.70
CA ARG A 403 6.12 -1.11 29.78
C ARG A 403 5.35 -0.28 30.80
N ILE A 404 4.13 -0.70 31.13
CA ILE A 404 3.22 0.03 32.03
C ILE A 404 2.93 -0.71 33.33
N ALA A 405 3.24 -2.00 33.43
CA ALA A 405 3.21 -2.78 34.66
C ALA A 405 3.94 -4.12 34.49
N ARG A 406 4.33 -4.74 35.61
CA ARG A 406 4.72 -6.15 35.74
C ARG A 406 3.84 -6.83 36.80
N LYS A 407 3.52 -8.11 36.62
CA LYS A 407 2.65 -8.91 37.52
C LYS A 407 3.32 -10.25 37.82
N GLY A 408 3.28 -10.66 39.09
CA GLY A 408 3.97 -11.87 39.58
C GLY A 408 5.44 -11.64 39.93
N GLU A 409 6.09 -12.67 40.49
CA GLU A 409 7.50 -12.61 40.91
C GLU A 409 8.43 -12.29 39.74
N GLN A 410 9.28 -11.28 39.91
CA GLN A 410 10.28 -10.87 38.95
C GLN A 410 11.63 -11.51 39.26
N CYS A 411 12.41 -11.84 38.24
CA CYS A 411 13.70 -12.53 38.36
C CYS A 411 14.82 -11.86 37.56
N ASN A 412 14.70 -10.55 37.31
CA ASN A 412 15.72 -9.78 36.63
C ASN A 412 17.02 -9.71 37.43
N VAL A 413 18.15 -9.92 36.73
CA VAL A 413 19.49 -9.98 37.33
C VAL A 413 20.01 -8.59 37.72
N VAL A 414 19.55 -7.56 37.01
CA VAL A 414 19.88 -6.15 37.28
C VAL A 414 18.75 -5.52 38.10
N PRO A 415 19.04 -4.81 39.21
CA PRO A 415 18.02 -4.11 39.99
C PRO A 415 17.23 -3.09 39.17
N ASP A 416 15.94 -2.98 39.48
CA ASP A 416 15.03 -2.04 38.83
C ASP A 416 15.48 -0.58 38.98
N THR A 417 15.37 0.21 37.91
CA THR A 417 15.61 1.65 37.96
C THR A 417 14.41 2.38 38.57
N ILE A 418 14.58 3.67 38.90
CA ILE A 418 13.47 4.50 39.42
C ILE A 418 12.29 4.53 38.42
N ASP A 419 12.58 4.55 37.12
CA ASP A 419 11.55 4.54 36.07
C ASP A 419 10.80 3.19 35.99
N ASP A 420 11.50 2.07 36.24
CA ASP A 420 10.88 0.73 36.32
C ASP A 420 9.89 0.64 37.50
N ILE A 421 10.28 1.17 38.67
CA ILE A 421 9.48 1.17 39.90
C ILE A 421 8.26 2.11 39.76
N VAL A 422 8.45 3.29 39.16
CA VAL A 422 7.36 4.26 38.92
C VAL A 422 6.34 3.71 37.92
N ALA A 423 6.77 2.95 36.91
CA ALA A 423 5.85 2.28 35.99
C ALA A 423 4.97 1.26 36.72
N ASP A 424 5.54 0.38 37.53
CA ASP A 424 4.79 -0.70 38.21
C ASP A 424 3.83 -0.18 39.30
N ILE A 425 4.18 0.90 39.99
CA ILE A 425 3.30 1.60 40.94
C ILE A 425 2.12 2.30 40.24
N GLY A 426 2.20 2.51 38.92
CA GLY A 426 1.31 3.41 38.17
C GLY A 426 -0.16 2.99 38.04
N GLN A 427 -0.54 1.74 38.34
CA GLN A 427 -1.91 1.24 38.11
C GLN A 427 -2.41 0.15 39.10
N GLU A 428 -2.24 0.29 40.42
CA GLU A 428 -2.99 -0.59 41.36
C GLU A 428 -4.50 -0.29 41.45
N GLU A 429 -5.00 0.80 40.87
CA GLU A 429 -6.45 1.09 40.78
C GLU A 429 -7.02 0.98 39.36
N LYS A 430 -7.22 -0.26 38.90
CA LYS A 430 -8.31 -0.65 37.98
C LYS A 430 -8.48 -2.17 37.97
N GLU A 431 -9.47 -2.66 38.71
CA GLU A 431 -9.92 -4.05 38.69
C GLU A 431 -10.29 -4.47 37.26
N GLU A 432 -9.88 -5.68 36.86
CA GLU A 432 -10.16 -6.29 35.55
C GLU A 432 -11.68 -6.56 35.43
N ASP A 433 -12.40 -5.95 34.47
CA ASP A 433 -13.84 -6.20 34.23
C ASP A 433 -13.96 -7.45 33.34
N ASP A 434 -14.22 -8.61 33.95
CA ASP A 434 -14.42 -9.93 33.33
C ASP A 434 -15.70 -10.02 32.46
N THR A 435 -16.01 -8.99 31.67
CA THR A 435 -17.13 -8.99 30.72
C THR A 435 -16.78 -9.69 29.41
N PRO A 436 -17.53 -10.73 28.99
CA PRO A 436 -17.39 -11.31 27.66
C PRO A 436 -17.71 -10.29 26.55
N GLU A 437 -16.90 -10.27 25.48
CA GLU A 437 -17.05 -9.34 24.34
C GLU A 437 -18.41 -9.47 23.61
N THR A 438 -19.19 -10.51 23.88
CA THR A 438 -20.53 -10.77 23.32
C THR A 438 -21.68 -10.02 23.99
N CYS A 439 -21.43 -9.38 25.15
CA CYS A 439 -22.44 -8.75 26.00
C CYS A 439 -22.24 -7.22 26.06
N ILE A 440 -23.11 -6.44 25.43
CA ILE A 440 -23.05 -4.98 25.43
C ILE A 440 -23.85 -4.45 26.62
N TYR A 441 -23.20 -3.89 27.63
CA TYR A 441 -23.84 -3.26 28.79
C TYR A 441 -23.97 -1.73 28.67
N SER A 442 -24.77 -1.12 29.55
CA SER A 442 -24.68 0.30 29.88
C SER A 442 -23.45 0.60 30.73
N ALA A 443 -23.13 1.88 30.90
CA ALA A 443 -22.29 2.30 32.01
C ALA A 443 -22.92 1.83 33.34
N TRP A 444 -22.06 1.53 34.32
CA TRP A 444 -22.49 1.32 35.71
C TRP A 444 -23.11 2.60 36.28
N SER A 445 -24.11 2.44 37.16
CA SER A 445 -24.57 3.52 38.02
C SER A 445 -23.44 3.99 38.95
N PRO A 446 -23.55 5.21 39.52
CA PRO A 446 -22.80 5.55 40.73
C PRO A 446 -23.01 4.50 41.82
N TRP A 447 -22.02 4.35 42.70
CA TRP A 447 -22.14 3.56 43.91
C TRP A 447 -23.20 4.14 44.86
N SER A 448 -23.98 3.27 45.50
CA SER A 448 -24.88 3.66 46.59
C SER A 448 -24.09 4.20 47.79
N ALA A 449 -24.80 4.87 48.69
CA ALA A 449 -24.32 5.07 50.06
C ALA A 449 -23.97 3.71 50.71
N CYS A 450 -23.05 3.73 51.67
CA CYS A 450 -22.63 2.53 52.39
C CYS A 450 -23.77 1.99 53.26
N SER A 451 -24.04 0.68 53.20
CA SER A 451 -25.19 0.07 53.90
C SER A 451 -25.06 -0.02 55.42
N SER A 452 -23.90 0.34 55.99
CA SER A 452 -23.69 0.37 57.45
C SER A 452 -23.55 1.81 57.91
N ALA A 453 -24.37 2.19 58.89
CA ALA A 453 -24.30 3.47 59.60
C ALA A 453 -23.38 3.40 60.84
N THR A 454 -22.87 2.21 61.19
CA THR A 454 -21.95 1.97 62.30
C THR A 454 -20.56 1.60 61.76
N CYS A 455 -19.53 1.73 62.61
CA CYS A 455 -18.12 1.71 62.19
C CYS A 455 -17.56 0.33 61.77
N ASP A 456 -18.41 -0.66 61.48
CA ASP A 456 -17.99 -1.98 61.00
C ASP A 456 -18.71 -2.37 59.69
N LYS A 457 -17.88 -2.69 58.68
CA LYS A 457 -18.17 -3.42 57.43
C LYS A 457 -19.56 -3.24 56.81
N GLY A 458 -19.79 -2.10 56.16
CA GLY A 458 -20.92 -1.95 55.23
C GLY A 458 -20.61 -2.45 53.82
N ARG A 459 -21.63 -2.45 52.95
CA ARG A 459 -21.50 -2.72 51.50
C ARG A 459 -22.16 -1.60 50.71
N ARG A 460 -21.60 -1.23 49.56
CA ARG A 460 -22.17 -0.30 48.59
C ARG A 460 -22.50 -1.05 47.31
N MET A 461 -23.58 -0.67 46.63
CA MET A 461 -24.10 -1.35 45.45
C MET A 461 -24.05 -0.45 44.20
N ARG A 462 -23.81 -1.03 43.02
CA ARG A 462 -24.03 -0.38 41.72
C ARG A 462 -24.68 -1.35 40.74
N GLN A 463 -25.33 -0.84 39.70
CA GLN A 463 -26.01 -1.65 38.68
C GLN A 463 -25.77 -1.15 37.25
N ARG A 464 -25.77 -2.08 36.27
CA ARG A 464 -25.70 -1.81 34.82
C ARG A 464 -26.76 -2.63 34.08
N MET A 465 -27.31 -2.10 33.00
CA MET A 465 -28.29 -2.79 32.16
C MET A 465 -27.61 -3.46 30.97
N LEU A 466 -28.06 -4.65 30.58
CA LEU A 466 -27.65 -5.27 29.30
C LEU A 466 -28.40 -4.55 28.17
N LYS A 467 -27.67 -3.88 27.28
CA LYS A 467 -28.20 -3.14 26.12
C LYS A 467 -28.41 -4.02 24.90
N ALA A 468 -27.52 -4.99 24.67
CA ALA A 468 -27.65 -5.97 23.61
C ALA A 468 -26.77 -7.20 23.90
N GLN A 469 -27.21 -8.36 23.41
CA GLN A 469 -26.48 -9.61 23.46
C GLN A 469 -26.25 -10.08 22.02
N LEU A 470 -24.98 -10.16 21.60
CA LEU A 470 -24.59 -10.46 20.21
C LEU A 470 -24.72 -11.95 19.88
N ASP A 471 -24.66 -12.82 20.89
CA ASP A 471 -24.81 -14.27 20.78
C ASP A 471 -25.70 -14.80 21.90
N LEU A 472 -26.84 -15.41 21.54
CA LEU A 472 -27.80 -15.98 22.49
C LEU A 472 -27.32 -17.29 23.14
N SER A 473 -26.26 -17.92 22.62
CA SER A 473 -25.71 -19.18 23.17
C SER A 473 -24.83 -18.98 24.40
N VAL A 474 -24.33 -17.76 24.64
CA VAL A 474 -23.46 -17.40 25.77
C VAL A 474 -24.27 -16.59 26.80
N PRO A 475 -24.52 -17.11 28.02
CA PRO A 475 -25.24 -16.36 29.05
C PRO A 475 -24.43 -15.14 29.53
N CYS A 476 -25.02 -13.94 29.49
CA CYS A 476 -24.42 -12.70 29.99
C CYS A 476 -24.66 -12.52 31.51
N PRO A 477 -23.63 -12.66 32.39
CA PRO A 477 -23.82 -12.55 33.84
C PRO A 477 -23.49 -11.15 34.38
N HIS A 478 -23.89 -10.88 35.63
CA HIS A 478 -23.55 -9.68 36.42
C HIS A 478 -24.02 -8.31 35.87
N THR A 479 -25.29 -7.97 36.19
CA THR A 479 -25.87 -6.62 36.12
C THR A 479 -25.74 -5.82 37.43
N GLN A 480 -25.24 -6.42 38.51
CA GLN A 480 -25.16 -5.84 39.86
C GLN A 480 -23.83 -6.18 40.54
N ASP A 481 -23.36 -5.27 41.39
CA ASP A 481 -22.06 -5.32 42.09
C ASP A 481 -22.19 -4.67 43.49
N PHE A 482 -21.41 -5.13 44.48
CA PHE A 482 -21.69 -5.04 45.93
C PHE A 482 -20.43 -4.92 46.84
N GLN A 483 -19.55 -3.95 46.55
CA GLN A 483 -18.23 -3.74 47.18
C GLN A 483 -18.28 -3.36 48.68
N PRO A 484 -17.29 -3.75 49.53
CA PRO A 484 -17.21 -3.32 50.93
C PRO A 484 -16.96 -1.81 51.12
N CYS A 485 -17.39 -1.26 52.26
CA CYS A 485 -17.21 0.15 52.61
C CYS A 485 -17.37 0.43 54.12
N MET A 486 -17.11 1.68 54.50
CA MET A 486 -17.34 2.28 55.83
C MET A 486 -17.91 3.71 55.63
N ALA A 487 -18.31 4.39 56.71
CA ALA A 487 -18.85 5.76 56.67
C ALA A 487 -17.97 6.77 57.46
N PRO A 488 -17.75 8.01 56.97
CA PRO A 488 -16.77 8.94 57.54
C PRO A 488 -17.33 9.81 58.69
N GLY A 489 -17.89 9.19 59.74
CA GLY A 489 -18.34 9.89 60.96
C GLY A 489 -19.86 9.82 61.20
N CYS A 490 -20.27 10.14 62.44
CA CYS A 490 -21.62 9.86 62.96
C CYS A 490 -22.11 10.93 63.95
N SER A 491 -23.41 11.22 63.95
CA SER A 491 -24.18 11.73 65.09
C SER A 491 -25.53 11.02 65.12
N MET A 492 -25.92 10.53 66.30
CA MET A 492 -27.13 9.71 66.51
C MET A 492 -28.40 10.56 66.45
N GLU A 493 -29.49 10.00 65.93
CA GLU A 493 -30.84 10.07 66.53
C GLU A 493 -31.80 9.11 65.79
N GLU A 494 -32.63 8.37 66.55
CA GLU A 494 -33.76 7.59 66.03
C GLU A 494 -35.00 8.50 65.90
N PRO A 495 -36.01 8.11 65.09
CA PRO A 495 -37.13 7.44 65.73
C PRO A 495 -37.84 6.35 64.90
N SER A 496 -38.46 5.43 65.62
CA SER A 496 -39.26 4.30 65.12
C SER A 496 -40.60 4.69 64.50
N THR A 497 -40.74 4.59 63.17
CA THR A 497 -42.03 4.40 62.46
C THR A 497 -41.78 3.55 61.20
N CYS A 498 -42.82 2.95 60.60
CA CYS A 498 -42.64 2.18 59.37
C CYS A 498 -42.18 3.10 58.23
N MET A 499 -40.90 3.01 57.88
CA MET A 499 -40.28 3.88 56.90
C MET A 499 -40.54 3.34 55.51
N MET A 500 -41.16 4.14 54.65
CA MET A 500 -41.20 3.86 53.20
C MET A 500 -39.93 4.38 52.53
N SER A 501 -39.56 3.82 51.38
CA SER A 501 -38.69 4.51 50.44
C SER A 501 -39.39 5.76 49.91
N GLU A 502 -38.61 6.70 49.35
CA GLU A 502 -39.21 7.65 48.42
C GLU A 502 -39.82 6.89 47.24
N TRP A 503 -40.83 7.48 46.61
CA TRP A 503 -41.35 6.97 45.34
C TRP A 503 -40.23 6.95 44.31
N ILE A 504 -40.02 5.81 43.65
CA ILE A 504 -39.20 5.76 42.44
C ILE A 504 -39.85 6.71 41.41
N SER A 505 -39.01 7.34 40.57
CA SER A 505 -39.49 8.18 39.48
C SER A 505 -40.49 7.43 38.61
N TRP A 506 -41.59 8.09 38.21
CA TRP A 506 -42.59 7.53 37.29
C TRP A 506 -41.94 6.83 36.10
N SER A 507 -42.44 5.64 35.77
CA SER A 507 -42.08 4.94 34.54
C SER A 507 -42.45 5.78 33.30
N ALA A 508 -41.82 5.47 32.17
CA ALA A 508 -42.22 6.04 30.90
C ALA A 508 -43.70 5.73 30.63
N CYS A 509 -44.42 6.66 29.99
CA CYS A 509 -45.81 6.43 29.63
C CYS A 509 -45.91 5.16 28.76
N SER A 510 -46.91 4.31 29.03
CA SER A 510 -47.10 3.03 28.35
C SER A 510 -47.33 3.15 26.84
N VAL A 511 -47.56 4.37 26.35
CA VAL A 511 -47.67 4.73 24.94
C VAL A 511 -46.75 5.92 24.65
N SER A 512 -46.19 5.96 23.44
CA SER A 512 -45.33 7.05 22.95
C SER A 512 -46.11 8.21 22.29
N CYS A 513 -47.44 8.08 22.18
CA CYS A 513 -48.36 9.02 21.56
C CYS A 513 -49.78 8.76 22.09
N GLY A 514 -50.55 9.82 22.38
CA GLY A 514 -51.91 9.73 22.95
C GLY A 514 -51.94 9.47 24.46
N MET A 515 -53.08 8.99 24.95
CA MET A 515 -53.31 8.71 26.38
C MET A 515 -52.90 7.27 26.74
N GLY A 516 -51.96 7.14 27.67
CA GLY A 516 -51.53 5.88 28.28
C GLY A 516 -51.52 5.94 29.81
N MET A 517 -50.78 5.02 30.43
CA MET A 517 -50.58 5.00 31.87
C MET A 517 -49.09 4.92 32.22
N ARG A 518 -48.72 5.49 33.35
CA ARG A 518 -47.40 5.38 33.97
C ARG A 518 -47.57 4.91 35.40
N SER A 519 -46.67 4.06 35.86
CA SER A 519 -46.67 3.51 37.21
C SER A 519 -45.40 3.91 37.95
N ARG A 520 -45.45 3.90 39.28
CA ARG A 520 -44.28 4.01 40.14
C ARG A 520 -44.46 3.13 41.36
N GLU A 521 -43.34 2.70 41.90
CA GLU A 521 -43.28 1.82 43.06
C GLU A 521 -42.43 2.42 44.18
N ARG A 522 -42.74 2.01 45.41
CA ARG A 522 -41.97 2.29 46.62
C ARG A 522 -42.00 1.06 47.51
N TYR A 523 -40.93 0.82 48.24
CA TYR A 523 -40.79 -0.34 49.12
C TYR A 523 -40.71 0.10 50.58
N VAL A 524 -40.90 -0.83 51.51
CA VAL A 524 -40.69 -0.57 52.94
C VAL A 524 -39.19 -0.57 53.21
N LYS A 525 -38.64 0.56 53.64
CA LYS A 525 -37.24 0.70 54.10
C LYS A 525 -37.04 0.09 55.49
N GLN A 526 -38.03 0.16 56.38
CA GLN A 526 -37.94 -0.36 57.74
C GLN A 526 -39.32 -0.79 58.24
N TYR A 527 -39.42 -2.05 58.68
CA TYR A 527 -40.61 -2.59 59.35
C TYR A 527 -40.56 -2.27 60.85
N PRO A 528 -41.70 -2.10 61.55
CA PRO A 528 -41.74 -2.04 63.00
C PRO A 528 -41.23 -3.34 63.63
N GLU A 529 -40.47 -3.26 64.72
CA GLU A 529 -39.95 -4.47 65.39
C GLU A 529 -41.06 -5.33 66.03
N ASP A 530 -42.25 -4.76 66.24
CA ASP A 530 -43.45 -5.45 66.76
C ASP A 530 -44.13 -6.39 65.72
N GLY A 531 -43.45 -6.71 64.62
CA GLY A 531 -43.87 -7.74 63.64
C GLY A 531 -45.13 -7.42 62.82
N SER A 532 -45.68 -6.21 62.91
CA SER A 532 -46.89 -5.80 62.19
C SER A 532 -46.60 -5.47 60.72
N LEU A 533 -47.46 -5.95 59.82
CA LEU A 533 -47.34 -5.73 58.38
C LEU A 533 -47.75 -4.29 58.01
N CYS A 534 -46.86 -3.53 57.38
CA CYS A 534 -47.17 -2.17 56.93
C CYS A 534 -48.17 -2.19 55.76
N GLN A 535 -49.40 -1.74 56.02
CA GLN A 535 -50.54 -1.85 55.11
C GLN A 535 -50.66 -0.73 54.06
N LEU A 536 -49.55 -0.07 53.72
CA LEU A 536 -49.52 1.08 52.81
C LEU A 536 -49.28 0.67 51.36
N HIS A 537 -49.92 1.34 50.40
CA HIS A 537 -49.78 1.03 48.98
C HIS A 537 -48.33 1.23 48.48
N THR A 538 -47.79 0.18 47.86
CA THR A 538 -46.43 0.10 47.31
C THR A 538 -46.36 0.43 45.82
N GLU A 539 -47.48 0.44 45.11
CA GLU A 539 -47.60 0.77 43.69
C GLU A 539 -48.65 1.87 43.51
N GLU A 540 -48.39 2.81 42.59
CA GLU A 540 -49.30 3.89 42.20
C GLU A 540 -49.24 4.06 40.68
N THR A 541 -50.41 4.16 40.03
CA THR A 541 -50.53 4.23 38.57
C THR A 541 -51.43 5.39 38.16
N GLU A 542 -50.92 6.25 37.28
CA GLU A 542 -51.56 7.49 36.82
C GLU A 542 -51.72 7.48 35.29
N LYS A 543 -52.76 8.16 34.79
CA LYS A 543 -52.92 8.40 33.35
C LYS A 543 -51.95 9.49 32.89
N CYS A 544 -51.25 9.22 31.80
CA CYS A 544 -50.35 10.17 31.14
C CYS A 544 -50.82 10.41 29.69
N VAL A 545 -50.65 11.62 29.19
CA VAL A 545 -50.89 11.96 27.78
C VAL A 545 -49.58 12.44 27.18
N VAL A 546 -49.17 11.86 26.05
CA VAL A 546 -47.94 12.19 25.34
C VAL A 546 -48.33 12.63 23.93
N ASN A 547 -48.12 13.91 23.59
CA ASN A 547 -48.55 14.54 22.32
C ASN A 547 -50.05 14.39 22.01
N ASP A 548 -50.82 15.46 22.24
CA ASP A 548 -52.27 15.50 22.03
C ASP A 548 -52.68 15.59 20.53
N GLU A 549 -51.71 15.79 19.63
CA GLU A 549 -51.92 15.77 18.17
C GLU A 549 -50.96 14.79 17.48
N CYS A 550 -51.45 13.59 17.19
CA CYS A 550 -50.73 12.60 16.38
C CYS A 550 -51.39 12.41 15.00
N LEU A 551 -50.81 13.03 13.97
CA LEU A 551 -51.12 12.72 12.57
C LEU A 551 -50.12 11.68 12.03
N PRO A 552 -50.57 10.58 11.39
CA PRO A 552 -49.69 9.48 11.00
C PRO A 552 -48.99 9.75 9.65
N SER A 553 -47.84 10.45 9.68
CA SER A 553 -46.81 10.37 8.62
C SER A 553 -45.55 11.19 8.96
N SER A 554 -44.53 10.55 9.54
CA SER A 554 -43.18 11.15 9.64
C SER A 554 -42.07 10.10 9.57
N CYS A 555 -40.96 10.46 8.92
CA CYS A 555 -39.78 9.60 8.78
C CYS A 555 -38.97 9.54 10.08
N VAL A 556 -38.38 8.38 10.37
CA VAL A 556 -37.45 8.23 11.50
C VAL A 556 -36.08 8.79 11.09
N VAL A 557 -35.61 9.82 11.79
CA VAL A 557 -34.27 10.42 11.62
C VAL A 557 -33.31 9.99 12.75
N THR A 558 -32.01 10.20 12.54
CA THR A 558 -31.01 10.11 13.61
C THR A 558 -31.08 11.32 14.54
N GLU A 559 -30.41 11.21 15.68
CA GLU A 559 -30.04 12.39 16.47
C GLU A 559 -29.13 13.33 15.63
N TRP A 560 -29.06 14.60 16.05
CA TRP A 560 -28.16 15.58 15.47
C TRP A 560 -26.71 15.25 15.81
N GLY A 561 -25.80 15.42 14.84
CA GLY A 561 -24.37 15.44 15.11
C GLY A 561 -23.97 16.60 16.02
N GLU A 562 -22.72 16.57 16.48
CA GLU A 562 -22.12 17.67 17.24
C GLU A 562 -22.06 18.96 16.41
N TRP A 563 -21.86 20.09 17.09
CA TRP A 563 -21.75 21.40 16.43
C TRP A 563 -20.39 21.58 15.76
N ASP A 564 -20.40 22.01 14.50
CA ASP A 564 -19.21 22.58 13.87
C ASP A 564 -18.69 23.78 14.71
N PRO A 565 -17.36 24.04 14.70
CA PRO A 565 -16.79 25.22 15.32
C PRO A 565 -17.46 26.52 14.85
N CYS A 566 -17.50 27.53 15.73
CA CYS A 566 -18.06 28.83 15.39
C CYS A 566 -17.32 29.44 14.19
N SER A 567 -18.06 30.01 13.22
CA SER A 567 -17.50 30.60 11.99
C SER A 567 -16.62 31.84 12.22
N VAL A 568 -16.50 32.32 13.46
CA VAL A 568 -15.65 33.43 13.87
C VAL A 568 -14.92 33.08 15.17
N THR A 569 -13.81 33.75 15.45
CA THR A 569 -13.00 33.56 16.67
C THR A 569 -13.25 34.63 17.74
N CYS A 570 -13.85 35.77 17.37
CA CYS A 570 -14.31 36.84 18.28
C CYS A 570 -15.61 37.46 17.71
N GLY A 571 -16.51 37.95 18.56
CA GLY A 571 -17.82 38.47 18.16
C GLY A 571 -18.86 37.41 17.75
N LEU A 572 -19.89 37.83 17.00
CA LEU A 572 -21.02 36.97 16.61
C LEU A 572 -20.71 36.18 15.32
N GLY A 573 -20.87 34.86 15.38
CA GLY A 573 -20.74 33.95 14.23
C GLY A 573 -21.88 32.94 14.12
N MET A 574 -21.71 31.95 13.25
CA MET A 574 -22.65 30.86 13.06
C MET A 574 -21.95 29.51 13.21
N ARG A 575 -22.67 28.50 13.70
CA ARG A 575 -22.27 27.09 13.75
C ARG A 575 -23.36 26.25 13.09
N ARG A 576 -22.99 25.11 12.51
CA ARG A 576 -23.92 24.20 11.82
C ARG A 576 -23.79 22.77 12.36
N ARG A 577 -24.85 21.98 12.22
CA ARG A 577 -24.84 20.53 12.52
C ARG A 577 -25.79 19.79 11.58
N GLU A 578 -25.57 18.50 11.40
CA GLU A 578 -26.29 17.68 10.43
C GLU A 578 -26.87 16.40 11.06
N ARG A 579 -27.95 15.86 10.48
CA ARG A 579 -28.55 14.56 10.85
C ARG A 579 -29.04 13.82 9.62
N MET A 580 -29.22 12.51 9.73
CA MET A 580 -29.57 11.64 8.60
C MET A 580 -30.96 11.00 8.77
N VAL A 581 -31.57 10.55 7.66
CA VAL A 581 -32.79 9.74 7.70
C VAL A 581 -32.42 8.29 7.97
N LYS A 582 -32.99 7.71 9.04
CA LYS A 582 -32.69 6.35 9.49
C LYS A 582 -33.59 5.30 8.82
N MET A 583 -34.85 5.65 8.51
CA MET A 583 -35.75 4.83 7.69
C MET A 583 -36.66 5.73 6.81
N PRO A 584 -36.84 5.43 5.52
CA PRO A 584 -37.84 6.09 4.66
C PRO A 584 -39.27 5.59 4.98
N PRO A 585 -40.32 6.28 4.48
CA PRO A 585 -41.71 5.83 4.65
C PRO A 585 -41.97 4.53 3.89
N THR A 586 -42.88 3.71 4.42
CA THR A 586 -43.37 2.48 3.77
C THR A 586 -44.08 2.73 2.43
N ASP A 587 -44.50 3.96 2.17
CA ASP A 587 -45.16 4.42 0.93
C ASP A 587 -44.16 4.90 -0.16
N GLY A 588 -42.84 4.81 0.09
CA GLY A 588 -41.80 5.14 -0.91
C GLY A 588 -41.66 6.62 -1.28
N SER A 589 -42.38 7.52 -0.59
CA SER A 589 -42.29 8.98 -0.77
C SER A 589 -41.04 9.58 -0.10
N MET A 590 -40.52 10.69 -0.65
CA MET A 590 -39.32 11.33 -0.09
C MET A 590 -39.62 12.09 1.22
N CYS A 591 -38.76 11.91 2.22
CA CYS A 591 -38.86 12.57 3.53
C CYS A 591 -38.69 14.09 3.43
N LYS A 592 -39.72 14.84 3.84
CA LYS A 592 -39.65 16.29 4.06
C LYS A 592 -39.24 16.58 5.51
N VAL A 593 -37.97 16.35 5.84
CA VAL A 593 -37.41 16.63 7.17
C VAL A 593 -36.11 17.43 7.03
N GLU A 594 -35.92 18.42 7.91
CA GLU A 594 -34.67 19.21 7.94
C GLU A 594 -33.50 18.37 8.43
N ILE A 595 -32.46 18.27 7.60
CA ILE A 595 -31.23 17.48 7.82
C ILE A 595 -30.01 18.34 8.20
N THR A 596 -30.14 19.67 8.13
CA THR A 596 -29.08 20.65 8.42
C THR A 596 -29.64 21.75 9.32
N GLU A 597 -29.02 22.00 10.46
CA GLU A 597 -29.38 23.07 11.40
C GLU A 597 -28.24 24.10 11.47
N VAL A 598 -28.58 25.38 11.65
CA VAL A 598 -27.61 26.48 11.80
C VAL A 598 -28.03 27.36 12.98
N ASP A 599 -27.10 27.62 13.90
CA ASP A 599 -27.30 28.38 15.12
C ASP A 599 -26.27 29.51 15.25
N LYS A 600 -26.59 30.56 16.02
CA LYS A 600 -25.72 31.71 16.26
C LYS A 600 -24.83 31.44 17.47
N CYS A 601 -23.52 31.57 17.29
CA CYS A 601 -22.53 31.47 18.35
C CYS A 601 -21.94 32.84 18.68
N MET A 602 -21.61 33.08 19.95
CA MET A 602 -21.06 34.33 20.44
C MET A 602 -19.69 34.07 21.06
N MET A 603 -18.67 34.65 20.45
CA MET A 603 -17.27 34.59 20.86
C MET A 603 -16.85 35.90 21.53
N PRO A 604 -15.70 35.97 22.23
CA PRO A 604 -15.29 37.15 23.01
C PRO A 604 -15.27 38.47 22.21
N GLU A 605 -15.42 39.60 22.87
CA GLU A 605 -15.42 40.92 22.21
C GLU A 605 -14.04 41.28 21.63
N CYS A 606 -14.02 41.83 20.42
CA CYS A 606 -12.79 42.20 19.71
C CYS A 606 -12.42 43.67 20.05
N HIS A 607 -11.34 43.91 20.80
CA HIS A 607 -10.81 45.27 21.04
C HIS A 607 -10.12 45.84 19.78
N ALA A 608 -10.19 47.16 19.59
CA ALA A 608 -9.88 47.82 18.31
C ALA A 608 -8.57 48.64 18.32
N ASP A 609 -7.91 48.67 17.15
CA ASP A 609 -6.67 49.40 16.83
C ASP A 609 -6.74 49.93 15.36
N ALA A 610 -5.69 50.62 14.90
CA ALA A 610 -5.61 51.31 13.62
C ALA A 610 -5.59 50.39 12.37
N CYS A 611 -5.80 51.00 11.20
CA CYS A 611 -5.93 50.31 9.92
C CYS A 611 -4.64 49.67 9.40
N VAL A 612 -4.39 48.41 9.78
CA VAL A 612 -3.38 47.55 9.15
C VAL A 612 -3.97 46.90 7.88
N PRO A 613 -3.29 46.93 6.72
CA PRO A 613 -3.76 46.20 5.54
C PRO A 613 -3.74 44.69 5.82
N THR A 614 -4.81 43.96 5.48
CA THR A 614 -4.79 42.51 5.64
C THR A 614 -3.72 41.90 4.74
N PRO A 615 -3.20 40.71 5.09
CA PRO A 615 -2.53 39.85 4.12
C PRO A 615 -3.38 39.71 2.86
N TRP A 616 -2.71 39.55 1.71
CA TRP A 616 -3.40 39.18 0.47
C TRP A 616 -4.03 37.80 0.61
N SER A 617 -5.19 37.60 -0.01
CA SER A 617 -5.70 36.26 -0.26
C SER A 617 -4.68 35.47 -1.09
N GLU A 618 -4.83 34.15 -1.07
CA GLU A 618 -4.23 33.30 -2.09
C GLU A 618 -4.68 33.74 -3.50
N TRP A 619 -3.84 33.44 -4.48
CA TRP A 619 -4.19 33.65 -5.88
C TRP A 619 -5.29 32.68 -6.30
N SER A 620 -6.26 33.17 -7.06
CA SER A 620 -7.21 32.33 -7.77
C SER A 620 -6.50 31.34 -8.68
N GLU A 621 -7.23 30.30 -9.09
CA GLU A 621 -6.86 29.52 -10.26
C GLU A 621 -6.72 30.43 -11.49
N CYS A 622 -5.92 29.98 -12.46
CA CYS A 622 -5.75 30.72 -13.71
C CYS A 622 -7.06 30.68 -14.50
N SER A 623 -7.50 31.82 -15.04
CA SER A 623 -8.77 31.95 -15.79
C SER A 623 -8.81 31.16 -17.11
N ALA A 624 -7.73 30.49 -17.47
CA ALA A 624 -7.61 29.57 -18.59
C ALA A 624 -6.90 28.30 -18.09
N THR A 625 -7.20 27.16 -18.72
CA THR A 625 -6.57 25.86 -18.41
C THR A 625 -5.31 25.58 -19.23
N CYS A 626 -5.06 26.36 -20.28
CA CYS A 626 -3.88 26.32 -21.15
C CYS A 626 -3.61 27.71 -21.74
N GLY A 627 -2.40 27.96 -22.22
CA GLY A 627 -1.96 29.22 -22.81
C GLY A 627 -1.91 30.38 -21.81
N ARG A 628 -2.30 31.58 -22.26
CA ARG A 628 -2.36 32.79 -21.41
C ARG A 628 -3.72 32.92 -20.72
N GLY A 629 -3.68 32.99 -19.40
CA GLY A 629 -4.82 33.39 -18.57
C GLY A 629 -4.42 34.49 -17.58
N THR A 630 -5.35 34.83 -16.70
CA THR A 630 -5.09 35.74 -15.58
C THR A 630 -5.55 35.11 -14.28
N ARG A 631 -4.86 35.42 -13.18
CA ARG A 631 -5.29 35.07 -11.83
C ARG A 631 -5.43 36.33 -10.99
N THR A 632 -6.38 36.33 -10.08
CA THR A 632 -6.71 37.46 -9.22
C THR A 632 -6.48 37.10 -7.75
N ARG A 633 -6.17 38.10 -6.94
CA ARG A 633 -6.22 38.00 -5.47
C ARG A 633 -6.72 39.31 -4.88
N GLN A 634 -7.25 39.25 -3.67
CA GLN A 634 -7.89 40.40 -3.03
C GLN A 634 -7.32 40.61 -1.62
N ARG A 635 -7.28 41.86 -1.17
CA ARG A 635 -7.04 42.21 0.24
C ARG A 635 -7.98 43.32 0.66
N MET A 636 -8.24 43.37 1.96
CA MET A 636 -9.08 44.39 2.58
C MET A 636 -8.23 45.36 3.41
N ARG A 637 -8.75 46.56 3.61
CA ARG A 637 -8.38 47.44 4.73
C ARG A 637 -9.61 47.59 5.62
N LYS A 638 -9.42 47.59 6.94
CA LYS A 638 -10.43 47.72 8.01
C LYS A 638 -9.72 48.42 9.19
N THR A 639 -10.35 49.22 10.05
CA THR A 639 -11.78 49.48 10.33
C THR A 639 -11.92 50.99 10.68
N ASN A 640 -13.03 51.71 10.48
CA ASN A 640 -14.41 51.28 10.23
C ASN A 640 -15.14 52.03 9.10
N GLN A 641 -15.05 53.37 9.06
CA GLN A 641 -16.09 54.21 8.46
C GLN A 641 -15.98 54.32 6.92
N ALA A 642 -17.04 53.87 6.24
CA ALA A 642 -17.50 54.15 4.87
C ALA A 642 -16.57 53.95 3.64
N GLU A 643 -15.24 54.10 3.73
CA GLU A 643 -14.38 54.15 2.53
C GLU A 643 -13.02 53.45 2.66
N CYS A 644 -12.99 52.36 3.44
CA CYS A 644 -11.85 51.43 3.50
C CYS A 644 -11.86 50.45 2.29
N ARG A 645 -11.55 50.98 1.10
CA ARG A 645 -11.69 50.32 -0.22
C ARG A 645 -10.96 48.97 -0.40
N GLU A 646 -11.55 48.09 -1.20
CA GLU A 646 -10.96 46.80 -1.64
C GLU A 646 -9.84 46.99 -2.68
N GLU A 647 -8.69 46.34 -2.45
CA GLU A 647 -7.60 46.25 -3.43
C GLU A 647 -7.64 44.85 -4.07
N THR A 648 -7.87 44.78 -5.38
CA THR A 648 -7.74 43.54 -6.18
C THR A 648 -6.49 43.64 -7.04
N GLU A 649 -5.63 42.62 -6.98
CA GLU A 649 -4.45 42.48 -7.84
C GLU A 649 -4.70 41.38 -8.87
N GLN A 650 -4.46 41.67 -10.14
CA GLN A 650 -4.55 40.72 -11.25
C GLN A 650 -3.17 40.54 -11.87
N LYS A 651 -2.77 39.30 -12.14
CA LYS A 651 -1.48 38.97 -12.76
C LYS A 651 -1.67 37.94 -13.87
N GLU A 652 -0.92 38.11 -14.97
CA GLU A 652 -0.85 37.10 -16.02
C GLU A 652 -0.32 35.77 -15.47
N CYS A 653 -0.99 34.68 -15.84
CA CYS A 653 -0.48 33.32 -15.70
C CYS A 653 -0.23 32.75 -17.09
N ARG A 654 0.92 32.09 -17.26
CA ARG A 654 1.29 31.38 -18.49
C ARG A 654 1.30 29.89 -18.18
N LEU A 655 0.35 29.18 -18.75
CA LEU A 655 0.25 27.73 -18.72
C LEU A 655 0.82 27.17 -20.03
N PRO A 656 1.03 25.84 -20.14
CA PRO A 656 1.41 25.21 -21.40
C PRO A 656 0.44 25.59 -22.52
N GLU A 657 0.95 25.84 -23.73
CA GLU A 657 0.12 26.21 -24.88
C GLU A 657 -0.97 25.15 -25.14
N CYS A 658 -2.13 25.62 -25.61
CA CYS A 658 -3.29 24.75 -25.80
C CYS A 658 -3.06 23.72 -26.92
N ALA A 659 -3.52 22.48 -26.70
CA ALA A 659 -3.47 21.43 -27.71
C ALA A 659 -4.13 21.86 -29.03
N VAL A 660 -3.36 21.78 -30.12
CA VAL A 660 -3.82 22.15 -31.47
C VAL A 660 -4.10 20.88 -32.25
N ASP A 661 -5.38 20.59 -32.49
CA ASP A 661 -5.80 19.45 -33.30
C ASP A 661 -5.48 19.64 -34.79
N CYS A 662 -5.10 18.55 -35.47
CA CYS A 662 -4.88 18.60 -36.90
C CYS A 662 -6.15 18.94 -37.68
N MET A 663 -6.08 19.93 -38.57
CA MET A 663 -7.12 20.23 -39.55
C MET A 663 -6.67 19.85 -40.95
N VAL A 664 -7.57 19.22 -41.72
CA VAL A 664 -7.33 18.81 -43.11
C VAL A 664 -8.26 19.54 -44.07
N SER A 665 -7.91 19.58 -45.35
CA SER A 665 -8.79 20.09 -46.40
C SER A 665 -9.94 19.14 -46.72
N GLU A 666 -10.92 19.65 -47.43
CA GLU A 666 -11.82 18.81 -48.21
C GLU A 666 -11.07 17.93 -49.19
N TRP A 667 -11.67 16.80 -49.52
CA TRP A 667 -11.13 15.87 -50.50
C TRP A 667 -11.23 16.44 -51.91
N THR A 668 -10.23 16.13 -52.75
CA THR A 668 -10.36 16.30 -54.20
C THR A 668 -11.46 15.39 -54.75
N GLU A 669 -11.93 15.73 -55.95
CA GLU A 669 -12.68 14.80 -56.76
C GLU A 669 -11.92 13.48 -56.99
N TRP A 670 -12.70 12.42 -57.26
CA TRP A 670 -12.14 11.11 -57.56
C TRP A 670 -11.49 11.10 -58.94
N SER A 671 -10.28 10.52 -59.02
CA SER A 671 -9.64 10.21 -60.29
C SER A 671 -10.52 9.31 -61.16
N GLU A 672 -10.24 9.30 -62.46
CA GLU A 672 -10.72 8.24 -63.33
C GLU A 672 -10.27 6.85 -62.85
N CYS A 673 -10.99 5.81 -63.30
CA CYS A 673 -10.67 4.43 -62.99
C CYS A 673 -9.37 4.03 -63.70
N ASN A 674 -8.38 3.49 -62.96
CA ASN A 674 -7.06 3.11 -63.48
C ASN A 674 -7.05 1.94 -64.49
N LYS A 675 -8.20 1.55 -65.05
CA LYS A 675 -8.31 0.55 -66.12
C LYS A 675 -9.45 0.92 -67.03
N SER A 676 -9.28 0.69 -68.33
CA SER A 676 -10.29 0.93 -69.37
C SER A 676 -11.40 -0.14 -69.44
N CYS A 677 -11.29 -1.25 -68.70
CA CYS A 677 -12.37 -2.24 -68.52
C CYS A 677 -12.11 -3.14 -67.28
N GLY A 678 -13.16 -3.80 -66.77
CA GLY A 678 -13.06 -4.73 -65.64
C GLY A 678 -12.94 -4.06 -64.26
N LYS A 679 -12.24 -4.72 -63.31
CA LYS A 679 -12.06 -4.26 -61.92
C LYS A 679 -10.78 -3.42 -61.77
N GLY A 680 -10.90 -2.15 -61.39
CA GLY A 680 -9.82 -1.21 -61.11
C GLY A 680 -9.99 -0.47 -59.78
N HIS A 681 -9.28 0.65 -59.60
CA HIS A 681 -9.49 1.60 -58.52
C HIS A 681 -9.40 3.06 -58.99
N THR A 682 -10.06 3.96 -58.25
CA THR A 682 -9.95 5.42 -58.31
C THR A 682 -9.25 5.92 -57.03
N ILE A 683 -8.63 7.10 -57.09
CA ILE A 683 -7.91 7.71 -55.98
C ILE A 683 -8.40 9.15 -55.79
N ARG A 684 -8.46 9.62 -54.55
CA ARG A 684 -8.59 11.05 -54.20
C ARG A 684 -7.61 11.42 -53.09
N THR A 685 -7.28 12.70 -52.99
CA THR A 685 -6.32 13.24 -52.02
C THR A 685 -6.92 14.40 -51.23
N ARG A 686 -6.35 14.71 -50.07
CA ARG A 686 -6.58 15.95 -49.31
C ARG A 686 -5.27 16.38 -48.66
N MET A 687 -5.11 17.66 -48.37
CA MET A 687 -3.92 18.18 -47.70
C MET A 687 -4.18 18.43 -46.21
N ILE A 688 -3.12 18.47 -45.42
CA ILE A 688 -3.17 19.00 -44.05
C ILE A 688 -3.15 20.53 -44.15
N LYS A 689 -4.09 21.19 -43.48
CA LYS A 689 -4.21 22.66 -43.37
C LYS A 689 -3.56 23.20 -42.10
N LEU A 690 -3.57 22.39 -41.03
CA LEU A 690 -2.90 22.68 -39.76
C LEU A 690 -2.38 21.36 -39.22
N GLU A 691 -1.07 21.28 -38.98
CA GLU A 691 -0.43 20.14 -38.32
C GLU A 691 -0.79 20.12 -36.83
N PRO A 692 -0.78 18.96 -36.16
CA PRO A 692 -1.09 18.86 -34.74
C PRO A 692 0.10 19.35 -33.90
N ASP A 693 -0.18 20.12 -32.85
CA ASP A 693 0.82 20.63 -31.92
C ASP A 693 0.34 20.56 -30.46
N PHE A 694 1.26 20.67 -29.50
CA PHE A 694 1.00 20.68 -28.05
C PHE A 694 0.13 19.50 -27.56
N GLY A 695 0.28 18.32 -28.19
CA GLY A 695 -0.46 17.11 -27.83
C GLY A 695 -1.83 16.95 -28.48
N GLY A 696 -2.17 17.77 -29.48
CA GLY A 696 -3.40 17.64 -30.27
C GLY A 696 -3.46 16.37 -31.13
N ARG A 697 -4.67 16.06 -31.63
CA ARG A 697 -4.96 14.81 -32.36
C ARG A 697 -4.27 14.74 -33.72
N ALA A 698 -3.59 13.61 -33.96
CA ALA A 698 -2.86 13.33 -35.19
C ALA A 698 -3.74 13.38 -36.45
N CYS A 699 -3.13 13.77 -37.58
CA CYS A 699 -3.84 13.94 -38.84
C CYS A 699 -4.42 12.62 -39.40
N PRO A 700 -5.69 12.61 -39.87
CA PRO A 700 -6.28 11.46 -40.54
C PRO A 700 -5.77 11.34 -41.99
N GLU A 701 -5.85 10.13 -42.57
CA GLU A 701 -5.26 9.80 -43.88
C GLU A 701 -5.52 10.85 -44.99
N THR A 702 -4.48 11.18 -45.75
CA THR A 702 -4.49 12.18 -46.85
C THR A 702 -4.75 11.58 -48.24
N ILE A 703 -4.80 10.25 -48.38
CA ILE A 703 -5.00 9.55 -49.67
C ILE A 703 -6.04 8.43 -49.49
N GLN A 704 -7.12 8.46 -50.27
CA GLN A 704 -8.17 7.44 -50.21
C GLN A 704 -8.37 6.78 -51.57
N ARG A 705 -8.57 5.44 -51.60
CA ARG A 705 -8.46 4.62 -52.82
C ARG A 705 -9.66 3.66 -52.94
N LYS A 706 -10.60 3.93 -53.84
CA LYS A 706 -11.91 3.25 -53.96
C LYS A 706 -11.95 2.29 -55.14
N LYS A 707 -12.57 1.11 -54.98
CA LYS A 707 -12.70 0.11 -56.06
C LYS A 707 -13.70 0.58 -57.13
N CYS A 708 -13.32 0.54 -58.40
CA CYS A 708 -14.19 0.82 -59.55
C CYS A 708 -14.38 -0.42 -60.43
N LYS A 709 -15.54 -0.52 -61.09
CA LYS A 709 -15.92 -1.63 -61.96
C LYS A 709 -16.50 -1.09 -63.26
N LEU A 710 -15.71 -1.12 -64.33
CA LEU A 710 -16.15 -0.79 -65.68
C LEU A 710 -16.74 -2.01 -66.38
N ARG A 711 -17.26 -1.80 -67.60
CA ARG A 711 -17.82 -2.87 -68.47
C ARG A 711 -16.84 -4.05 -68.57
N LYS A 712 -17.37 -5.28 -68.65
CA LYS A 712 -16.57 -6.50 -68.82
C LYS A 712 -15.63 -6.31 -70.03
N CYS A 713 -14.33 -6.59 -69.84
CA CYS A 713 -13.41 -6.58 -70.98
C CYS A 713 -13.89 -7.59 -72.04
N PRO A 714 -13.87 -7.26 -73.34
CA PRO A 714 -14.22 -8.21 -74.39
C PRO A 714 -13.32 -9.44 -74.28
N GLY A 715 -13.94 -10.62 -74.31
CA GLY A 715 -13.27 -11.88 -73.99
C GLY A 715 -12.16 -12.24 -74.99
N LYS A 716 -11.08 -12.83 -74.49
CA LYS A 716 -10.03 -13.42 -75.33
C LYS A 716 -10.61 -14.57 -76.16
N ARG A 717 -10.88 -14.36 -77.45
CA ARG A 717 -10.80 -15.48 -78.42
C ARG A 717 -9.31 -15.79 -78.63
N LYS A 718 -8.94 -17.06 -78.50
CA LYS A 718 -7.56 -17.52 -78.63
C LYS A 718 -7.14 -17.49 -80.10
N GLU A 719 -6.62 -16.36 -80.59
CA GLU A 719 -5.52 -16.34 -81.57
C GLU A 719 -4.99 -14.92 -81.82
N SER A 720 -3.73 -14.70 -81.42
CA SER A 720 -2.72 -13.88 -82.12
C SER A 720 -1.51 -13.67 -81.22
N ARG A 721 -0.36 -14.23 -81.63
CA ARG A 721 0.95 -13.79 -81.13
C ARG A 721 1.20 -12.41 -81.74
N GLY A 722 0.93 -11.31 -81.02
CA GLY A 722 0.87 -9.98 -81.67
C GLY A 722 1.16 -8.72 -80.83
N CYS A 723 0.95 -8.72 -79.52
CA CYS A 723 1.19 -7.52 -78.69
C CYS A 723 2.55 -7.59 -77.97
N ARG A 724 3.55 -6.84 -78.45
CA ARG A 724 4.79 -6.59 -77.69
C ARG A 724 4.53 -5.40 -76.75
N SER A 725 4.46 -5.65 -75.45
CA SER A 725 4.20 -4.59 -74.47
C SER A 725 5.43 -3.69 -74.34
N HIS A 726 5.31 -2.40 -74.62
CA HIS A 726 6.38 -1.45 -74.36
C HIS A 726 6.58 -1.21 -72.84
N PRO A 727 7.72 -0.61 -72.44
CA PRO A 727 7.86 0.02 -71.13
C PRO A 727 6.74 1.04 -70.89
N TRP A 728 6.46 1.34 -69.63
CA TRP A 728 5.60 2.46 -69.27
C TRP A 728 6.21 3.78 -69.75
N SER A 729 5.37 4.77 -70.06
CA SER A 729 5.82 6.16 -70.20
C SER A 729 6.46 6.64 -68.89
N SER A 730 7.24 7.72 -68.97
CA SER A 730 7.48 8.56 -67.81
C SER A 730 6.15 9.03 -67.21
N TRP A 731 6.16 9.32 -65.92
CA TRP A 731 5.05 10.02 -65.27
C TRP A 731 4.87 11.40 -65.89
N THR A 732 3.62 11.86 -65.99
CA THR A 732 3.32 13.28 -66.24
C THR A 732 3.86 14.14 -65.11
N SER A 733 3.99 15.45 -65.35
CA SER A 733 4.04 16.41 -64.25
C SER A 733 2.82 16.23 -63.33
N CYS A 734 2.99 16.54 -62.05
CA CYS A 734 1.91 16.51 -61.08
C CYS A 734 0.86 17.58 -61.43
N THR A 735 -0.43 17.25 -61.37
CA THR A 735 -1.52 18.20 -61.70
C THR A 735 -1.60 19.42 -60.77
N LYS A 736 -0.93 19.38 -59.61
CA LYS A 736 -0.74 20.54 -58.73
C LYS A 736 0.70 20.62 -58.24
N PRO A 737 1.25 21.83 -58.03
CA PRO A 737 2.59 22.00 -57.47
C PRO A 737 2.69 21.56 -56.00
N CYS A 738 1.59 21.69 -55.24
CA CYS A 738 1.46 21.38 -53.82
C CYS A 738 -0.03 21.12 -53.49
N GLY A 739 -0.37 20.75 -52.25
CA GLY A 739 -1.76 20.62 -51.80
C GLY A 739 -2.53 19.41 -52.33
N GLY A 740 -1.82 18.35 -52.71
CA GLY A 740 -2.38 17.09 -53.21
C GLY A 740 -2.76 17.14 -54.69
N GLY A 741 -1.85 16.65 -55.54
CA GLY A 741 -2.05 16.44 -56.97
C GLY A 741 -2.00 14.97 -57.38
N ILE A 742 -2.13 14.73 -58.68
CA ILE A 742 -2.12 13.41 -59.31
C ILE A 742 -1.15 13.44 -60.49
N GLN A 743 -0.42 12.35 -60.70
CA GLN A 743 0.39 12.10 -61.89
C GLN A 743 -0.08 10.80 -62.56
N GLU A 744 0.02 10.77 -63.88
CA GLU A 744 -0.46 9.66 -64.69
C GLU A 744 0.69 9.09 -65.54
N ARG A 745 0.62 7.80 -65.86
CA ARG A 745 1.50 7.20 -66.89
C ARG A 745 0.75 6.18 -67.71
N PHE A 746 1.19 6.00 -68.95
CA PHE A 746 0.50 5.24 -69.96
C PHE A 746 1.37 4.11 -70.50
N LYS A 747 0.75 2.99 -70.86
CA LYS A 747 1.40 1.86 -71.52
C LYS A 747 0.58 1.44 -72.73
N VAL A 748 1.17 1.64 -73.90
CA VAL A 748 0.54 1.46 -75.21
C VAL A 748 0.95 0.12 -75.82
N GLU A 749 -0.04 -0.64 -76.30
CA GLU A 749 0.16 -1.78 -77.18
C GLU A 749 0.22 -1.31 -78.66
N ARG A 750 1.37 -1.44 -79.34
CA ARG A 750 1.45 -1.21 -80.80
C ARG A 750 1.03 -2.46 -81.59
N LYS A 751 0.40 -2.23 -82.75
CA LYS A 751 -0.39 -3.20 -83.53
C LYS A 751 0.44 -3.85 -84.66
N ARG A 752 0.02 -5.03 -85.16
CA ARG A 752 0.49 -5.59 -86.46
C ARG A 752 -0.60 -5.82 -87.51
N ALA A 753 -1.89 -5.77 -87.18
CA ALA A 753 -3.01 -5.83 -88.14
C ALA A 753 -4.28 -5.12 -87.60
N LYS A 754 -5.29 -4.92 -88.47
CA LYS A 754 -6.49 -4.09 -88.23
C LYS A 754 -7.27 -4.48 -86.97
N GLY A 755 -7.15 -3.67 -85.93
CA GLY A 755 -7.87 -3.85 -84.65
C GLY A 755 -7.58 -2.73 -83.66
N SER A 756 -7.99 -2.91 -82.41
CA SER A 756 -7.74 -1.97 -81.31
C SER A 756 -7.10 -2.69 -80.12
N CYS A 757 -5.80 -2.45 -79.93
CA CYS A 757 -5.08 -2.83 -78.73
C CYS A 757 -5.29 -1.74 -77.66
N LYS A 758 -5.30 -2.11 -76.38
CA LYS A 758 -5.77 -1.21 -75.31
C LYS A 758 -4.63 -0.57 -74.54
N GLU A 759 -4.79 0.72 -74.29
CA GLU A 759 -3.94 1.47 -73.38
C GLU A 759 -4.22 1.09 -71.92
N GLN A 760 -3.16 0.92 -71.14
CA GLN A 760 -3.20 0.83 -69.69
C GLN A 760 -2.76 2.17 -69.10
N LYS A 761 -3.54 2.69 -68.15
CA LYS A 761 -3.32 3.98 -67.46
C LYS A 761 -3.06 3.69 -65.99
N GLU A 762 -1.96 4.20 -65.44
CA GLU A 762 -1.66 4.11 -64.01
C GLU A 762 -1.68 5.52 -63.42
N VAL A 763 -2.17 5.63 -62.19
CA VAL A 763 -2.50 6.90 -61.53
C VAL A 763 -1.89 6.87 -60.13
N HIS A 764 -1.12 7.90 -59.78
CA HIS A 764 -0.41 8.01 -58.50
C HIS A 764 -0.61 9.39 -57.88
N ALA A 765 -0.73 9.48 -56.56
CA ALA A 765 -0.79 10.75 -55.85
C ALA A 765 0.60 11.41 -55.78
N CYS A 766 0.68 12.72 -55.93
CA CYS A 766 1.93 13.48 -55.86
C CYS A 766 1.70 14.80 -55.11
N ASN A 767 2.78 15.42 -54.64
CA ASN A 767 2.77 16.74 -54.01
C ASN A 767 1.70 16.89 -52.90
N VAL A 768 1.61 15.89 -52.01
CA VAL A 768 0.65 15.84 -50.89
C VAL A 768 1.06 16.67 -49.67
N HIS A 769 2.18 17.39 -49.76
CA HIS A 769 2.59 18.41 -48.80
C HIS A 769 1.73 19.69 -48.92
N PRO A 770 1.65 20.53 -47.89
CA PRO A 770 0.95 21.82 -47.96
C PRO A 770 1.44 22.71 -49.09
N CYS A 771 0.55 23.57 -49.61
CA CYS A 771 0.92 24.85 -50.18
C CYS A 771 0.96 25.88 -49.05
#